data_AF-A0A7X9I7I3-F1
#
_entry.id   AF-A0A7X9I7I3-F1
#
_cell.length_a   1.000
_cell.length_b   1.000
_cell.length_c   1.000
_cell.angle_alpha   90.00
_cell.angle_beta   90.00
_cell.angle_gamma   90.00
#
_symmetry.space_group_name_H-M   'P 1'
#
loop_
_entity.id
_entity.type
_entity.pdbx_description
1 polymer ?
#
loop_
_entity_poly.entity_id
_entity_poly.type
_entity_poly.pdbx_seq_one_letter_code
_entity_poly.pdbx_strand_id
1 'polypeptide(L)'
;MILAMVRWYLFLLVLGWVNYPLTSLLLPKVKCRGYAFAKIVGLLVWGFLYWITNTYQLLSNNLLGAIVTLALLAALNLYIFIRKKIEIKQSLLEEKSYMGMVELVFLAAFVIAALLRAMSPAASGTEKPMELAFINAILETPKFPPSDPWLSGYAISYYYFGYLMVALLAVITGVSGGVAFNLGIAVWVGLICSAVYGILVDLLRAYFAHRQTDLQKMRKKILWLGLLAPIFLLVVSNAEGGLEMLHASGTFWSADAQGNQQSAFWEWLDIQELNQPPTGEAQWIPQRLGGTWWWRASRVVSDYDAGGNFREVIDETPAFTFYLADLHPHVLSIPFFLLTIALSLNLFYGGGDWLLQSGNWKKLITQGRFWLSALVLGSILFLNTWDFPATFGLFCLVFLLCFIKQNGWSWQGAGELLWKIALMAFACVLIYLPFFLGFASQAGGILPSLIYRTRGIQFLVMFFPFLFLIVGYLLWLNHRQMAPDKKILPYGLLFFIFLCVFSLLFPFSRQLAVSVWTGLQNWLGGLENPLSQAIQQAQSFAAIYGAVNLQTLMKETFSRRVQDSSVVLLLFGILYFVVRCFFRKPVDQEGKANSTSAQHAPIHSFVLLLILVGCGLCMIPEFFFLVDVFSDRMNTIFKFYFQTWILWSLAGSFILVVLWNALKKAWGTLFRIASILVLIMCCAYSFFIYYDRIRYTSADNWTLDGTASAKMNNSADWAVVDKLKTLPYGVVAEAVGGSYSGYARIATLSGYPTVLGWPGHEVQWRGGYSEMGSRQADIKTLYETTDWATAQLILHQYNIRYVVSGYLERSSYSVSEQKFAENLLLVLQENGTNLYEVP
;
A
#
# COMPACT_ATOMS: atom_id res chain seq x y z
N MET A 1 12.49 22.52 -13.48
CA MET A 1 12.59 21.54 -12.38
C MET A 1 12.56 22.21 -10.99
N ILE A 2 13.62 22.94 -10.60
CA ILE A 2 13.77 23.51 -9.24
C ILE A 2 12.57 24.37 -8.82
N LEU A 3 12.08 25.24 -9.71
CA LEU A 3 10.91 26.08 -9.43
C LEU A 3 9.66 25.26 -9.07
N ALA A 4 9.43 24.13 -9.75
CA ALA A 4 8.30 23.25 -9.45
C ALA A 4 8.45 22.59 -8.07
N MET A 5 9.67 22.14 -7.73
CA MET A 5 9.97 21.60 -6.40
C MET A 5 9.71 22.64 -5.30
N VAL A 6 10.16 23.88 -5.50
CA VAL A 6 9.96 24.97 -4.54
C VAL A 6 8.48 25.30 -4.37
N ARG A 7 7.71 25.39 -5.46
CA ARG A 7 6.26 25.65 -5.41
C ARG A 7 5.52 24.56 -4.61
N TRP A 8 5.80 23.29 -4.87
CA TRP A 8 5.17 22.17 -4.17
C TRP A 8 5.56 22.14 -2.68
N TYR A 9 6.84 22.34 -2.37
CA TYR A 9 7.29 22.42 -0.97
C TYR A 9 6.63 23.56 -0.20
N LEU A 10 6.64 24.78 -0.76
CA LEU A 10 6.05 25.95 -0.11
C LEU A 10 4.54 25.79 0.08
N PHE A 11 3.84 25.26 -0.93
CA PHE A 11 2.41 24.98 -0.82
C PHE A 11 2.11 23.98 0.31
N LEU A 12 2.84 22.86 0.38
CA LEU A 12 2.65 21.87 1.43
C LEU A 12 3.04 22.38 2.82
N LEU A 13 4.06 23.24 2.91
CA LEU A 13 4.41 23.92 4.14
C LEU A 13 3.23 24.78 4.63
N VAL A 14 2.68 25.63 3.76
CA VAL A 14 1.51 26.47 4.08
C VAL A 14 0.29 25.62 4.43
N LEU A 15 0.00 24.59 3.66
CA LEU A 15 -1.12 23.67 3.90
C LEU A 15 -1.01 23.01 5.28
N GLY A 16 0.18 22.56 5.66
CA GLY A 16 0.44 22.00 6.98
C GLY A 16 0.19 23.01 8.12
N TRP A 17 0.68 24.25 7.98
CA TRP A 17 0.48 25.29 9.00
C TRP A 17 -0.99 25.72 9.12
N VAL A 18 -1.68 25.93 8.00
CA VAL A 18 -3.09 26.30 7.96
C VAL A 18 -3.95 25.20 8.58
N ASN A 19 -3.62 23.94 8.35
CA ASN A 19 -4.42 22.81 8.81
C ASN A 19 -4.08 22.32 10.23
N TYR A 20 -3.04 22.87 10.86
CA TYR A 20 -2.65 22.49 12.21
C TYR A 20 -3.78 22.57 13.26
N PRO A 21 -4.66 23.60 13.28
CA PRO A 21 -5.78 23.66 14.22
C PRO A 21 -6.70 22.43 14.16
N LEU A 22 -7.10 21.99 12.96
CA LEU A 22 -7.94 20.81 12.77
C LEU A 22 -7.22 19.53 13.20
N THR A 23 -5.94 19.37 12.83
CA THR A 23 -5.12 18.24 13.28
C THR A 23 -5.01 18.19 14.81
N SER A 24 -4.91 19.35 15.46
CA SER A 24 -4.83 19.44 16.92
C SER A 24 -6.12 19.02 17.65
N LEU A 25 -7.27 19.11 16.98
CA LEU A 25 -8.54 18.60 17.49
C LEU A 25 -8.67 17.08 17.32
N LEU A 26 -8.12 16.54 16.23
CA LEU A 26 -8.12 15.12 15.90
C LEU A 26 -7.15 14.33 16.81
N LEU A 27 -5.95 14.86 17.03
CA LEU A 27 -4.85 14.19 17.75
C LEU A 27 -4.41 14.94 19.02
N PRO A 28 -5.32 15.28 19.96
CA PRO A 28 -5.00 16.13 21.10
C PRO A 28 -4.01 15.54 22.10
N LYS A 29 -3.83 14.21 22.13
CA LYS A 29 -2.94 13.51 23.08
C LYS A 29 -1.58 13.13 22.49
N VAL A 30 -1.44 13.20 21.16
CA VAL A 30 -0.17 12.98 20.45
C VAL A 30 0.71 14.25 20.58
N LYS A 31 2.04 14.13 20.54
CA LYS A 31 2.92 15.28 20.75
C LYS A 31 2.72 16.38 19.73
N CYS A 32 2.90 17.61 20.21
CA CYS A 32 2.56 18.85 19.51
C CYS A 32 1.15 18.80 18.91
N ARG A 33 0.24 18.02 19.50
CA ARG A 33 -1.11 17.77 18.99
C ARG A 33 -1.13 17.32 17.53
N GLY A 34 -0.19 16.47 17.14
CA GLY A 34 -0.16 15.82 15.83
C GLY A 34 0.44 16.65 14.68
N TYR A 35 1.30 17.64 14.93
CA TYR A 35 1.88 18.49 13.87
C TYR A 35 2.53 17.71 12.70
N ALA A 36 3.16 16.56 12.98
CA ALA A 36 3.73 15.68 11.95
C ALA A 36 2.72 15.21 10.89
N PHE A 37 1.43 15.22 11.22
CA PHE A 37 0.33 14.81 10.36
C PHE A 37 -0.43 15.97 9.74
N ALA A 38 -0.04 17.23 10.01
CA ALA A 38 -0.83 18.39 9.60
C ALA A 38 -0.97 18.51 8.08
N LYS A 39 0.10 18.21 7.33
CA LYS A 39 0.09 18.13 5.86
C LYS A 39 -0.81 17.02 5.33
N ILE A 40 -0.78 15.85 5.98
CA ILE A 40 -1.55 14.65 5.58
C ILE A 40 -3.04 14.90 5.79
N VAL A 41 -3.44 15.40 6.95
CA VAL A 41 -4.83 15.77 7.23
C VAL A 41 -5.28 16.90 6.29
N GLY A 42 -4.40 17.84 5.95
CA GLY A 42 -4.71 18.95 5.06
C GLY A 42 -5.02 18.47 3.65
N LEU A 43 -4.17 17.59 3.11
CA LEU A 43 -4.40 16.94 1.81
C LEU A 43 -5.68 16.09 1.82
N LEU A 44 -5.91 15.31 2.87
CA LEU A 44 -7.10 14.46 2.98
C LEU A 44 -8.39 15.29 2.92
N VAL A 45 -8.49 16.32 3.76
CA VAL A 45 -9.72 17.11 3.90
C VAL A 45 -9.91 18.01 2.68
N TRP A 46 -8.84 18.59 2.15
CA TRP A 46 -8.92 19.37 0.91
C TRP A 46 -9.35 18.51 -0.28
N GLY A 47 -8.72 17.35 -0.46
CA GLY A 47 -9.08 16.37 -1.48
C GLY A 47 -10.52 15.89 -1.34
N PHE A 48 -10.96 15.57 -0.11
CA PHE A 48 -12.33 15.15 0.16
C PHE A 48 -13.35 16.26 -0.16
N LEU A 49 -13.11 17.49 0.30
CA LEU A 49 -14.00 18.62 0.02
C LEU A 49 -14.09 18.90 -1.48
N TYR A 50 -12.97 18.85 -2.19
CA TYR A 50 -12.95 19.00 -3.64
C TYR A 50 -13.72 17.89 -4.34
N TRP A 51 -13.44 16.63 -3.99
CA TRP A 51 -14.13 15.47 -4.54
C TRP A 51 -15.64 15.58 -4.36
N ILE A 52 -16.12 15.72 -3.12
CA ILE A 52 -17.55 15.66 -2.82
C ILE A 52 -18.32 16.83 -3.45
N THR A 53 -17.74 18.03 -3.49
CA THR A 53 -18.38 19.19 -4.12
C THR A 53 -18.46 19.06 -5.64
N ASN A 54 -17.44 18.46 -6.28
CA ASN A 54 -17.48 18.18 -7.71
C ASN A 54 -18.44 17.02 -8.06
N THR A 55 -18.48 15.97 -7.24
CA THR A 55 -19.42 14.84 -7.41
C THR A 55 -20.87 15.31 -7.38
N TYR A 56 -21.21 16.25 -6.48
CA TYR A 56 -22.54 16.87 -6.42
C TYR A 56 -22.70 18.08 -7.36
N GLN A 57 -21.71 18.38 -8.22
CA GLN A 57 -21.73 19.50 -9.17
C GLN A 57 -21.95 20.87 -8.52
N LEU A 58 -21.56 21.03 -7.25
CA LEU A 58 -21.58 22.31 -6.53
C LEU A 58 -20.42 23.22 -6.98
N LEU A 59 -19.31 22.61 -7.36
CA LEU A 59 -18.13 23.27 -7.93
C LEU A 59 -17.72 22.54 -9.21
N SER A 60 -16.95 23.23 -10.06
CA SER A 60 -16.41 22.68 -11.30
C SER A 60 -14.98 22.17 -11.12
N ASN A 61 -14.58 21.23 -11.98
CA ASN A 61 -13.22 20.66 -11.95
C ASN A 61 -12.22 21.63 -12.59
N ASN A 62 -11.80 22.64 -11.84
CA ASN A 62 -10.87 23.65 -12.29
C ASN A 62 -10.13 24.32 -11.12
N LEU A 63 -9.21 25.23 -11.44
CA LEU A 63 -8.44 25.99 -10.45
C LEU A 63 -9.33 26.76 -9.45
N LEU A 64 -10.44 27.34 -9.91
CA LEU A 64 -11.35 28.09 -9.03
C LEU A 64 -12.00 27.15 -8.01
N GLY A 65 -12.49 25.98 -8.44
CA GLY A 65 -13.03 24.96 -7.55
C GLY A 65 -12.01 24.54 -6.49
N ALA A 66 -10.75 24.33 -6.89
CA ALA A 66 -9.66 23.93 -6.01
C ALA A 66 -9.32 25.02 -4.97
N ILE A 67 -9.33 26.30 -5.36
CA ILE A 67 -9.11 27.44 -4.47
C ILE A 67 -10.29 27.62 -3.50
N VAL A 68 -11.53 27.49 -3.98
CA VAL A 68 -12.73 27.65 -3.15
C VAL A 68 -12.76 26.59 -2.04
N THR A 69 -12.48 25.32 -2.35
CA THR A 69 -12.43 24.28 -1.31
C THR A 69 -11.27 24.46 -0.34
N LEU A 70 -10.13 24.96 -0.80
CA LEU A 70 -9.02 25.33 0.07
C LEU A 70 -9.40 26.49 1.01
N ALA A 71 -10.12 27.50 0.52
CA ALA A 71 -10.61 28.61 1.32
C ALA A 71 -11.63 28.15 2.37
N LEU A 72 -12.52 27.20 2.04
CA LEU A 72 -13.43 26.58 3.00
C LEU A 72 -12.65 25.83 4.11
N LEU A 73 -11.62 25.09 3.75
CA LEU A 73 -10.74 24.41 4.72
C LEU A 73 -10.02 25.42 5.62
N ALA A 74 -9.51 26.52 5.04
CA ALA A 74 -8.86 27.58 5.80
C ALA A 74 -9.83 28.27 6.77
N ALA A 75 -11.08 28.53 6.34
CA ALA A 75 -12.13 29.10 7.18
C ALA A 75 -12.51 28.17 8.35
N LEU A 76 -12.64 26.87 8.09
CA LEU A 76 -12.87 25.86 9.14
C LEU A 76 -11.73 25.86 10.17
N ASN A 77 -10.47 25.86 9.69
CA ASN A 77 -9.30 25.90 10.57
C ASN A 77 -9.20 27.21 11.37
N LEU A 78 -9.54 28.35 10.75
CA LEU A 78 -9.59 29.64 11.42
C LEU A 78 -10.64 29.65 12.54
N TYR A 79 -11.84 29.12 12.27
CA TYR A 79 -12.89 28.97 13.28
C TYR A 79 -12.41 28.13 14.48
N ILE A 80 -11.79 26.97 14.21
CA ILE A 80 -11.21 26.11 15.24
C ILE A 80 -10.12 26.85 16.02
N PHE A 81 -9.23 27.55 15.32
CA PHE A 81 -8.14 28.32 15.93
C PHE A 81 -8.67 29.39 16.89
N ILE A 82 -9.70 30.14 16.49
CA ILE A 82 -10.30 31.19 17.34
C ILE A 82 -10.86 30.56 18.62
N ARG A 83 -11.54 29.40 18.52
CA ARG A 83 -12.15 28.72 19.68
C ARG A 83 -11.13 28.04 20.60
N LYS A 84 -9.95 27.67 20.08
CA LYS A 84 -8.90 26.92 20.80
C LYS A 84 -7.56 27.63 20.85
N LYS A 85 -7.56 28.97 20.72
CA LYS A 85 -6.38 29.82 20.55
C LYS A 85 -5.29 29.60 21.60
N ILE A 86 -5.66 29.55 22.88
CA ILE A 86 -4.72 29.40 24.00
C ILE A 86 -3.99 28.07 23.91
N GLU A 87 -4.76 26.99 23.78
CA GLU A 87 -4.26 25.63 23.70
C GLU A 87 -3.33 25.41 22.50
N ILE A 88 -3.68 25.94 21.33
CA ILE A 88 -2.90 25.83 20.09
C ILE A 88 -1.61 26.65 20.21
N LYS A 89 -1.69 27.91 20.66
CA LYS A 89 -0.50 28.76 20.84
C LYS A 89 0.49 28.17 21.84
N GLN A 90 0.00 27.61 22.94
CA GLN A 90 0.85 26.95 23.93
C GLN A 90 1.60 25.76 23.32
N SER A 91 0.89 24.88 22.60
CA SER A 91 1.50 23.73 21.91
C SER A 91 2.57 24.14 20.89
N LEU A 92 2.37 25.25 20.16
CA LEU A 92 3.35 25.78 19.21
C LEU A 92 4.62 26.31 19.89
N LEU A 93 4.50 26.89 21.08
CA LEU A 93 5.61 27.50 21.79
C LEU A 93 6.46 26.49 22.56
N GLU A 94 5.85 25.41 23.07
CA GLU A 94 6.54 24.41 23.89
C GLU A 94 7.57 23.57 23.10
N GLU A 95 7.35 23.35 21.80
CA GLU A 95 8.04 22.29 21.04
C GLU A 95 8.59 22.69 19.66
N LYS A 96 9.07 23.93 19.52
CA LYS A 96 9.65 24.47 18.27
C LYS A 96 10.72 23.59 17.63
N SER A 97 11.63 22.99 18.42
CA SER A 97 12.69 22.13 17.89
C SER A 97 12.16 20.85 17.25
N TYR A 98 11.07 20.28 17.78
CA TYR A 98 10.42 19.12 17.17
C TYR A 98 9.74 19.50 15.86
N MET A 99 8.99 20.61 15.84
CA MET A 99 8.35 21.09 14.61
C MET A 99 9.38 21.38 13.51
N GLY A 100 10.47 22.08 13.86
CA GLY A 100 11.57 22.33 12.93
C GLY A 100 12.22 21.04 12.41
N MET A 101 12.37 20.02 13.26
CA MET A 101 12.88 18.72 12.82
C MET A 101 11.90 17.97 11.91
N VAL A 102 10.59 18.03 12.19
CA VAL A 102 9.55 17.46 11.30
C VAL A 102 9.61 18.09 9.91
N GLU A 103 9.75 19.41 9.83
CA GLU A 103 9.91 20.13 8.56
C GLU A 103 11.24 19.80 7.86
N LEU A 104 12.33 19.68 8.61
CA LEU A 104 13.62 19.28 8.06
C LEU A 104 13.58 17.86 7.50
N VAL A 105 12.97 16.92 8.22
CA VAL A 105 12.77 15.54 7.76
C VAL A 105 11.93 15.52 6.49
N PHE A 106 10.83 16.28 6.45
CA PHE A 106 10.00 16.41 5.25
C PHE A 106 10.82 16.94 4.06
N LEU A 107 11.49 18.08 4.24
CA LEU A 107 12.25 18.76 3.20
C LEU A 107 13.39 17.90 2.67
N ALA A 108 14.18 17.28 3.56
CA ALA A 108 15.29 16.43 3.16
C ALA A 108 14.80 15.22 2.36
N ALA A 109 13.78 14.52 2.86
CA ALA A 109 13.20 13.37 2.17
C ALA A 109 12.59 13.74 0.81
N PHE A 110 11.84 14.85 0.75
CA PHE A 110 11.25 15.37 -0.48
C PHE A 110 12.32 15.72 -1.53
N VAL A 111 13.36 16.45 -1.14
CA VAL A 111 14.44 16.85 -2.06
C VAL A 111 15.20 15.63 -2.57
N ILE A 112 15.59 14.71 -1.67
CA ILE A 112 16.30 13.48 -2.06
C ILE A 112 15.46 12.67 -3.03
N ALA A 113 14.18 12.43 -2.72
CA ALA A 113 13.29 11.68 -3.60
C ALA A 113 13.07 12.37 -4.95
N ALA A 114 12.88 13.69 -4.97
CA ALA A 114 12.73 14.45 -6.21
C ALA A 114 13.98 14.37 -7.09
N LEU A 115 15.19 14.44 -6.51
CA LEU A 115 16.43 14.27 -7.26
C LEU A 115 16.58 12.84 -7.82
N LEU A 116 16.27 11.83 -7.02
CA LEU A 116 16.28 10.42 -7.47
C LEU A 116 15.26 10.15 -8.57
N ARG A 117 14.10 10.83 -8.55
CA ARG A 117 13.14 10.80 -9.65
C ARG A 117 13.64 11.55 -10.87
N ALA A 118 14.31 12.68 -10.68
CA ALA A 118 14.85 13.46 -11.79
C ALA A 118 15.94 12.71 -12.58
N MET A 119 16.67 11.80 -11.94
CA MET A 119 17.63 10.89 -12.58
C MET A 119 16.96 9.84 -13.48
N SER A 120 15.72 9.43 -13.19
CA SER A 120 15.01 8.38 -13.94
C SER A 120 13.52 8.73 -14.11
N PRO A 121 13.19 9.79 -14.86
CA PRO A 121 11.86 10.41 -14.77
C PRO A 121 10.76 9.67 -15.52
N ALA A 122 11.11 8.79 -16.46
CA ALA A 122 10.15 8.18 -17.38
C ALA A 122 8.96 7.52 -16.65
N ALA A 123 7.75 7.95 -17.02
CA ALA A 123 6.49 7.36 -16.60
C ALA A 123 6.07 6.21 -17.54
N SER A 124 7.02 5.32 -17.83
CA SER A 124 6.86 4.18 -18.73
C SER A 124 7.28 2.87 -18.07
N GLY A 125 6.69 1.76 -18.51
CA GLY A 125 6.92 0.43 -17.93
C GLY A 125 6.06 0.18 -16.70
N THR A 126 5.76 -1.10 -16.47
CA THR A 126 4.83 -1.57 -15.41
C THR A 126 3.53 -0.75 -15.40
N GLU A 127 3.05 -0.34 -14.23
CA GLU A 127 1.81 0.39 -13.99
C GLU A 127 1.94 1.92 -14.17
N LYS A 128 3.14 2.45 -14.43
CA LYS A 128 3.34 3.92 -14.53
C LYS A 128 2.50 4.61 -15.59
N PRO A 129 2.30 4.04 -16.80
CA PRO A 129 1.41 4.64 -17.80
C PRO A 129 -0.03 4.76 -17.31
N MET A 130 -0.53 3.75 -16.60
CA MET A 130 -1.88 3.76 -16.01
C MET A 130 -2.04 4.91 -15.00
N GLU A 131 -1.07 5.06 -14.12
CA GLU A 131 -1.11 6.07 -13.07
C GLU A 131 -1.04 7.49 -13.65
N LEU A 132 -0.21 7.67 -14.69
CA LEU A 132 -0.19 8.91 -15.45
C LEU A 132 -1.53 9.16 -16.18
N ALA A 133 -2.14 8.12 -16.74
CA ALA A 133 -3.44 8.20 -17.40
C ALA A 133 -4.53 8.66 -16.42
N PHE A 134 -4.57 8.12 -15.20
CA PHE A 134 -5.51 8.57 -14.17
C PHE A 134 -5.27 10.01 -13.71
N ILE A 135 -4.01 10.43 -13.53
CA ILE A 135 -3.70 11.83 -13.19
C ILE A 135 -4.21 12.75 -14.30
N ASN A 136 -3.89 12.47 -15.56
CA ASN A 136 -4.31 13.30 -16.68
C ASN A 136 -5.82 13.27 -16.90
N ALA A 137 -6.48 12.12 -16.76
CA ALA A 137 -7.93 12.02 -16.85
C ALA A 137 -8.64 12.87 -15.79
N ILE A 138 -8.14 12.87 -14.55
CA ILE A 138 -8.68 13.72 -13.47
C ILE A 138 -8.44 15.20 -13.75
N LEU A 139 -7.29 15.57 -14.35
CA LEU A 139 -6.99 16.96 -14.69
C LEU A 139 -7.93 17.51 -15.77
N GLU A 140 -8.28 16.69 -16.76
CA GLU A 140 -8.97 17.15 -17.98
C GLU A 140 -10.49 16.90 -17.97
N THR A 141 -10.98 15.96 -17.15
CA THR A 141 -12.41 15.64 -17.13
C THR A 141 -13.25 16.85 -16.69
N PRO A 142 -14.36 17.17 -17.38
CA PRO A 142 -15.16 18.36 -17.06
C PRO A 142 -16.02 18.20 -15.79
N LYS A 143 -16.34 16.96 -15.40
CA LYS A 143 -17.28 16.65 -14.30
C LYS A 143 -16.82 15.40 -13.54
N PHE A 144 -17.30 15.25 -12.31
CA PHE A 144 -17.04 14.07 -11.47
C PHE A 144 -18.25 13.13 -11.44
N PRO A 145 -18.03 11.82 -11.27
CA PRO A 145 -16.74 11.13 -11.13
C PRO A 145 -15.88 11.19 -12.41
N PRO A 146 -14.54 11.12 -12.29
CA PRO A 146 -13.64 11.32 -13.42
C PRO A 146 -13.82 10.23 -14.48
N SER A 147 -13.80 10.65 -15.75
CA SER A 147 -13.89 9.74 -16.90
C SER A 147 -12.76 8.70 -16.87
N ASP A 148 -13.09 7.46 -17.22
CA ASP A 148 -12.10 6.43 -17.45
C ASP A 148 -11.24 6.77 -18.69
N PRO A 149 -9.91 6.86 -18.58
CA PRO A 149 -9.07 7.15 -19.75
C PRO A 149 -9.14 6.05 -20.80
N TRP A 150 -9.43 4.81 -20.43
CA TRP A 150 -9.32 3.64 -21.30
C TRP A 150 -10.65 2.97 -21.59
N LEU A 151 -11.76 3.53 -21.11
CA LEU A 151 -13.11 3.05 -21.43
C LEU A 151 -14.13 4.19 -21.48
N SER A 152 -14.25 4.83 -22.64
CA SER A 152 -15.19 5.94 -22.83
C SER A 152 -16.64 5.59 -22.46
N GLY A 153 -17.32 6.58 -21.84
CA GLY A 153 -18.67 6.43 -21.33
C GLY A 153 -18.75 5.93 -19.88
N TYR A 154 -17.62 5.55 -19.28
CA TYR A 154 -17.55 5.12 -17.89
C TYR A 154 -16.65 6.04 -17.05
N ALA A 155 -16.82 5.96 -15.74
CA ALA A 155 -15.90 6.56 -14.78
C ALA A 155 -14.78 5.58 -14.40
N ILE A 156 -13.67 6.11 -13.88
CA ILE A 156 -12.56 5.30 -13.35
C ILE A 156 -13.10 4.35 -12.28
N SER A 157 -13.06 3.06 -12.56
CA SER A 157 -13.46 2.00 -11.61
C SER A 157 -12.26 1.45 -10.84
N TYR A 158 -11.47 2.36 -10.26
CA TYR A 158 -10.27 2.03 -9.48
C TYR A 158 -10.07 3.02 -8.31
N TYR A 159 -9.08 2.78 -7.46
CA TYR A 159 -8.81 3.60 -6.26
C TYR A 159 -8.25 5.00 -6.59
N TYR A 160 -9.09 5.88 -7.14
CA TYR A 160 -8.58 7.11 -7.76
C TYR A 160 -8.27 8.28 -6.80
N PHE A 161 -8.61 8.16 -5.51
CA PHE A 161 -8.54 9.29 -4.56
C PHE A 161 -7.12 9.81 -4.31
N GLY A 162 -6.12 8.92 -4.33
CA GLY A 162 -4.72 9.34 -4.23
C GLY A 162 -4.29 10.19 -5.42
N TYR A 163 -4.63 9.76 -6.64
CA TYR A 163 -4.34 10.51 -7.86
C TYR A 163 -5.08 11.84 -7.90
N LEU A 164 -6.29 11.92 -7.33
CA LEU A 164 -7.00 13.19 -7.18
C LEU A 164 -6.19 14.20 -6.37
N MET A 165 -5.58 13.79 -5.25
CA MET A 165 -4.75 14.67 -4.44
C MET A 165 -3.47 15.10 -5.19
N VAL A 166 -2.88 14.22 -6.00
CA VAL A 166 -1.75 14.56 -6.88
C VAL A 166 -2.17 15.55 -7.96
N ALA A 167 -3.32 15.33 -8.61
CA ALA A 167 -3.88 16.23 -9.62
C ALA A 167 -4.21 17.61 -9.03
N LEU A 168 -4.76 17.69 -7.81
CA LEU A 168 -4.99 18.95 -7.11
C LEU A 168 -3.71 19.74 -6.85
N LEU A 169 -2.64 19.06 -6.46
CA LEU A 169 -1.31 19.67 -6.33
C LEU A 169 -0.79 20.18 -7.68
N ALA A 170 -1.06 19.44 -8.77
CA ALA A 170 -0.70 19.86 -10.11
C ALA A 170 -1.44 21.14 -10.54
N VAL A 171 -2.77 21.18 -10.35
CA VAL A 171 -3.64 22.33 -10.67
C VAL A 171 -3.20 23.58 -9.92
N ILE A 172 -3.03 23.51 -8.60
CA ILE A 172 -2.75 24.70 -7.77
C ILE A 172 -1.34 25.27 -8.02
N THR A 173 -0.41 24.46 -8.51
CA THR A 173 0.99 24.87 -8.77
C THR A 173 1.29 25.11 -10.25
N GLY A 174 0.34 24.78 -11.14
CA GLY A 174 0.45 24.96 -12.58
C GLY A 174 1.52 24.08 -13.22
N VAL A 175 1.56 22.79 -12.88
CA VAL A 175 2.48 21.81 -13.49
C VAL A 175 1.71 20.76 -14.29
N SER A 176 2.35 20.17 -15.31
CA SER A 176 1.77 19.08 -16.10
C SER A 176 1.62 17.79 -15.30
N GLY A 177 0.75 16.88 -15.74
CA GLY A 177 0.60 15.56 -15.12
C GLY A 177 1.90 14.75 -15.08
N GLY A 178 2.74 14.85 -16.12
CA GLY A 178 4.07 14.22 -16.15
C GLY A 178 5.02 14.71 -15.05
N VAL A 179 5.00 16.01 -14.74
CA VAL A 179 5.78 16.57 -13.63
C VAL A 179 5.14 16.23 -12.29
N ALA A 180 3.81 16.27 -12.22
CA ALA A 180 3.04 15.93 -11.03
C ALA A 180 3.21 14.48 -10.60
N PHE A 181 3.34 13.54 -11.56
CA PHE A 181 3.63 12.13 -11.29
C PHE A 181 4.92 11.99 -10.46
N ASN A 182 6.03 12.56 -10.93
CA ASN A 182 7.32 12.44 -10.22
C ASN A 182 7.37 13.25 -8.92
N LEU A 183 6.79 14.46 -8.89
CA LEU A 183 6.71 15.23 -7.65
C LEU A 183 5.75 14.60 -6.62
N GLY A 184 4.69 13.92 -7.08
CA GLY A 184 3.79 13.13 -6.26
C GLY A 184 4.55 12.09 -5.46
N ILE A 185 5.40 11.29 -6.12
CA ILE A 185 6.25 10.29 -5.45
C ILE A 185 7.11 10.95 -4.38
N ALA A 186 7.76 12.07 -4.71
CA ALA A 186 8.63 12.79 -3.78
C ALA A 186 7.88 13.34 -2.57
N VAL A 187 6.67 13.88 -2.76
CA VAL A 187 5.81 14.36 -1.67
C VAL A 187 5.41 13.21 -0.76
N TRP A 188 5.01 12.07 -1.34
CA TRP A 188 4.60 10.91 -0.54
C TRP A 188 5.74 10.38 0.31
N VAL A 189 6.96 10.29 -0.23
CA VAL A 189 8.16 9.98 0.57
C VAL A 189 8.35 10.96 1.72
N GLY A 190 8.21 12.27 1.47
CA GLY A 190 8.27 13.30 2.51
C GLY A 190 7.21 13.12 3.60
N LEU A 191 5.95 12.91 3.22
CA LEU A 191 4.83 12.70 4.15
C LEU A 191 5.02 11.45 5.00
N ILE A 192 5.46 10.35 4.39
CA ILE A 192 5.74 9.09 5.08
C ILE A 192 6.85 9.28 6.11
N CYS A 193 7.98 9.87 5.70
CA CYS A 193 9.11 10.16 6.58
C CYS A 193 8.68 10.98 7.79
N SER A 194 7.94 12.08 7.59
CA SER A 194 7.43 12.92 8.68
C SER A 194 6.47 12.18 9.61
N ALA A 195 5.57 11.36 9.07
CA ALA A 195 4.58 10.62 9.84
C ALA A 195 5.22 9.53 10.72
N VAL A 196 6.08 8.67 10.16
CA VAL A 196 6.75 7.62 10.95
C VAL A 196 7.75 8.21 11.96
N TYR A 197 8.43 9.29 11.58
CA TYR A 197 9.27 10.07 12.49
C TYR A 197 8.47 10.57 13.71
N GLY A 198 7.29 11.17 13.44
CA GLY A 198 6.40 11.66 14.48
C GLY A 198 5.98 10.57 15.45
N ILE A 199 5.49 9.43 14.92
CA ILE A 199 5.07 8.27 15.73
C ILE A 199 6.23 7.77 16.60
N LEU A 200 7.42 7.54 16.04
CA LEU A 200 8.53 7.00 16.82
C LEU A 200 8.98 7.97 17.92
N VAL A 201 9.00 9.28 17.67
CA VAL A 201 9.29 10.28 18.70
C VAL A 201 8.27 10.21 19.84
N ASP A 202 6.98 10.05 19.54
CA ASP A 202 5.92 9.85 20.55
C ASP A 202 6.17 8.58 21.38
N LEU A 203 6.43 7.45 20.73
CA LEU A 203 6.69 6.17 21.40
C LEU A 203 7.92 6.28 22.33
N LEU A 204 9.03 6.85 21.84
CA LEU A 204 10.27 6.99 22.59
C LEU A 204 10.13 7.95 23.76
N ARG A 205 9.42 9.07 23.61
CA ARG A 205 9.14 9.99 24.72
C ARG A 205 8.35 9.31 25.82
N ALA A 206 7.30 8.56 25.47
CA ALA A 206 6.52 7.81 26.45
C ALA A 206 7.37 6.75 27.17
N TYR A 207 8.27 6.07 26.45
CA TYR A 207 9.21 5.11 27.03
C TYR A 207 10.21 5.74 28.02
N PHE A 208 10.85 6.85 27.65
CA PHE A 208 11.86 7.50 28.50
C PHE A 208 11.26 8.29 29.66
N ALA A 209 10.06 8.86 29.52
CA ALA A 209 9.37 9.57 30.60
C ALA A 209 9.13 8.66 31.81
N HIS A 210 8.80 7.39 31.56
CA HIS A 210 8.53 6.42 32.60
C HIS A 210 9.77 6.03 33.44
N ARG A 211 10.97 6.19 32.87
CA ARG A 211 12.24 5.81 33.52
C ARG A 211 12.85 6.92 34.39
N GLN A 212 12.06 7.94 34.75
CA GLN A 212 12.49 9.12 35.54
C GLN A 212 13.82 9.72 35.04
N THR A 213 14.13 9.55 33.76
CA THR A 213 15.31 10.13 33.14
C THR A 213 15.02 11.60 32.90
N ASP A 214 16.01 12.47 33.10
CA ASP A 214 15.88 13.89 32.78
C ASP A 214 15.46 14.07 31.30
N LEU A 215 14.17 14.29 31.09
CA LEU A 215 13.54 14.40 29.78
C LEU A 215 14.11 15.58 29.00
N GLN A 216 14.57 16.63 29.68
CA GLN A 216 15.18 17.78 29.01
C GLN A 216 16.50 17.39 28.36
N LYS A 217 17.34 16.61 29.06
CA LYS A 217 18.59 16.06 28.50
C LYS A 217 18.33 15.08 27.37
N MET A 218 17.30 14.25 27.50
CA MET A 218 16.97 13.23 26.50
C MET A 218 16.25 13.78 25.26
N ARG A 219 15.67 14.98 25.33
CA ARG A 219 14.85 15.56 24.25
C ARG A 219 15.59 15.60 22.92
N LYS A 220 16.81 16.16 22.89
CA LYS A 220 17.63 16.22 21.66
C LYS A 220 17.95 14.82 21.13
N LYS A 221 18.30 13.88 22.02
CA LYS A 221 18.61 12.50 21.65
C LYS A 221 17.39 11.79 21.04
N ILE A 222 16.19 11.99 21.59
CA ILE A 222 14.97 11.40 21.04
C ILE A 222 14.66 11.94 19.65
N LEU A 223 14.89 13.24 19.41
CA LEU A 223 14.70 13.82 18.07
C LEU A 223 15.59 13.14 17.02
N TRP A 224 16.83 12.81 17.35
CA TRP A 224 17.73 12.08 16.44
C TRP A 224 17.37 10.60 16.32
N LEU A 225 17.01 9.93 17.42
CA LEU A 225 16.56 8.54 17.39
C LEU A 225 15.27 8.35 16.58
N GLY A 226 14.43 9.38 16.49
CA GLY A 226 13.24 9.39 15.63
C GLY A 226 13.55 9.12 14.15
N LEU A 227 14.76 9.43 13.68
CA LEU A 227 15.18 9.17 12.29
C LEU A 227 15.31 7.68 11.96
N LEU A 228 15.32 6.80 12.97
CA LEU A 228 15.34 5.36 12.73
C LEU A 228 14.06 4.88 12.04
N ALA A 229 12.89 5.48 12.30
CA ALA A 229 11.65 5.01 11.70
C ALA A 229 11.59 5.21 10.17
N PRO A 230 11.95 6.38 9.61
CA PRO A 230 12.09 6.53 8.16
C PRO A 230 13.06 5.53 7.53
N ILE A 231 14.21 5.29 8.18
CA ILE A 231 15.22 4.33 7.70
C ILE A 231 14.65 2.91 7.68
N PHE A 232 14.00 2.49 8.76
CA PHE A 232 13.39 1.15 8.87
C PHE A 232 12.25 0.91 7.87
N LEU A 233 11.55 1.96 7.45
CA LEU A 233 10.44 1.81 6.51
C LEU A 233 10.92 1.88 5.05
N LEU A 234 11.77 2.83 4.70
CA LEU A 234 12.08 3.17 3.30
C LEU A 234 13.47 2.75 2.83
N VAL A 235 14.37 2.40 3.75
CA VAL A 235 15.78 2.06 3.41
C VAL A 235 16.10 0.61 3.74
N VAL A 236 15.68 0.12 4.90
CA VAL A 236 15.83 -1.30 5.26
C VAL A 236 14.91 -2.12 4.36
N SER A 237 15.50 -3.05 3.60
CA SER A 237 14.81 -4.06 2.79
C SER A 237 14.89 -5.43 3.46
N ASN A 238 14.59 -6.50 2.73
CA ASN A 238 14.72 -7.87 3.19
C ASN A 238 16.17 -8.37 3.09
N ALA A 239 16.43 -9.60 3.55
CA ALA A 239 17.78 -10.18 3.52
C ALA A 239 18.24 -10.61 2.11
N GLU A 240 17.34 -10.63 1.12
CA GLU A 240 17.64 -11.12 -0.23
C GLU A 240 18.75 -10.30 -0.89
N GLY A 241 18.76 -8.97 -0.73
CA GLY A 241 19.82 -8.14 -1.32
C GLY A 241 21.22 -8.47 -0.81
N GLY A 242 21.35 -9.00 0.41
CA GLY A 242 22.63 -9.52 0.92
C GLY A 242 22.95 -10.92 0.41
N LEU A 243 21.92 -11.74 0.14
CA LEU A 243 22.07 -13.05 -0.49
C LEU A 243 22.49 -12.92 -1.95
N GLU A 244 21.99 -11.92 -2.68
CA GLU A 244 22.46 -11.57 -4.03
C GLU A 244 23.96 -11.29 -4.07
N MET A 245 24.53 -10.60 -3.06
CA MET A 245 25.98 -10.40 -2.99
C MET A 245 26.75 -11.71 -2.77
N LEU A 246 26.24 -12.59 -1.93
CA LEU A 246 26.84 -13.91 -1.69
C LEU A 246 26.73 -14.79 -2.93
N HIS A 247 25.62 -14.72 -3.64
CA HIS A 247 25.38 -15.43 -4.89
C HIS A 247 26.34 -14.97 -5.99
N ALA A 248 26.45 -13.66 -6.21
CA ALA A 248 27.35 -13.07 -7.20
C ALA A 248 28.83 -13.40 -6.97
N SER A 249 29.24 -13.63 -5.71
CA SER A 249 30.62 -14.03 -5.37
C SER A 249 30.92 -15.51 -5.62
N GLY A 250 29.93 -16.31 -6.06
CA GLY A 250 30.06 -17.76 -6.20
C GLY A 250 30.06 -18.51 -4.86
N THR A 251 29.70 -17.85 -3.76
CA THR A 251 29.66 -18.50 -2.44
C THR A 251 28.61 -19.62 -2.44
N PHE A 252 28.99 -20.77 -1.87
CA PHE A 252 28.19 -22.00 -1.81
C PHE A 252 27.93 -22.71 -3.15
N TRP A 253 28.54 -22.28 -4.26
CA TRP A 253 28.54 -23.04 -5.51
C TRP A 253 29.77 -23.96 -5.59
N SER A 254 29.57 -25.14 -6.16
CA SER A 254 30.65 -26.11 -6.40
C SER A 254 30.41 -26.87 -7.69
N ALA A 255 31.47 -27.24 -8.40
CA ALA A 255 31.36 -28.10 -9.59
C ALA A 255 31.20 -29.57 -9.18
N ASP A 256 30.27 -30.29 -9.81
CA ASP A 256 30.20 -31.74 -9.75
C ASP A 256 31.34 -32.40 -10.57
N ALA A 257 31.39 -33.74 -10.58
CA ALA A 257 32.41 -34.49 -11.32
C ALA A 257 32.34 -34.30 -12.84
N GLN A 258 31.21 -33.79 -13.35
CA GLN A 258 30.92 -33.51 -14.74
C GLN A 258 31.15 -32.02 -15.08
N GLY A 259 31.52 -31.20 -14.09
CA GLY A 259 31.75 -29.76 -14.25
C GLY A 259 30.50 -28.88 -14.13
N ASN A 260 29.33 -29.45 -13.83
CA ASN A 260 28.10 -28.67 -13.62
C ASN A 260 28.12 -28.02 -12.23
N GLN A 261 27.72 -26.76 -12.15
CA GLN A 261 27.61 -26.06 -10.89
C GLN A 261 26.37 -26.53 -10.13
N GLN A 262 26.55 -26.92 -8.87
CA GLN A 262 25.48 -27.35 -7.95
C GLN A 262 25.62 -26.65 -6.60
N SER A 263 24.49 -26.46 -5.91
CA SER A 263 24.47 -25.89 -4.56
C SER A 263 23.27 -26.35 -3.75
N ALA A 264 23.54 -27.19 -2.75
CA ALA A 264 22.52 -27.60 -1.79
C ALA A 264 21.94 -26.41 -1.00
N PHE A 265 22.71 -25.35 -0.78
CA PHE A 265 22.25 -24.16 -0.05
C PHE A 265 21.24 -23.35 -0.87
N TRP A 266 21.58 -23.04 -2.13
CA TRP A 266 20.72 -22.25 -3.00
C TRP A 266 19.47 -23.02 -3.44
N GLU A 267 19.60 -24.32 -3.70
CA GLU A 267 18.48 -25.23 -3.94
C GLU A 267 17.56 -25.32 -2.70
N TRP A 268 18.13 -25.40 -1.49
CA TRP A 268 17.33 -25.38 -0.26
C TRP A 268 16.61 -24.05 -0.06
N LEU A 269 17.24 -22.92 -0.40
CA LEU A 269 16.65 -21.59 -0.28
C LEU A 269 15.46 -21.42 -1.25
N ASP A 270 15.60 -21.96 -2.47
CA ASP A 270 14.59 -21.97 -3.55
C ASP A 270 13.98 -20.59 -3.85
N ILE A 271 14.86 -19.58 -3.84
CA ILE A 271 14.53 -18.27 -4.39
C ILE A 271 14.91 -18.33 -5.88
N GLN A 272 13.95 -18.04 -6.75
CA GLN A 272 14.18 -18.10 -8.20
C GLN A 272 15.37 -17.23 -8.61
N GLU A 273 16.08 -17.67 -9.66
CA GLU A 273 17.36 -17.14 -10.14
C GLU A 273 18.55 -17.35 -9.20
N LEU A 274 18.36 -17.24 -7.87
CA LEU A 274 19.41 -17.57 -6.92
C LEU A 274 19.69 -19.09 -6.87
N ASN A 275 18.69 -19.91 -7.22
CA ASN A 275 18.82 -21.36 -7.38
C ASN A 275 19.54 -21.79 -8.68
N GLN A 276 19.99 -20.84 -9.50
CA GLN A 276 20.83 -21.07 -10.67
C GLN A 276 22.23 -20.50 -10.42
N PRO A 277 23.30 -21.03 -11.04
CA PRO A 277 24.65 -20.49 -10.85
C PRO A 277 24.74 -19.02 -11.29
N PRO A 278 25.56 -18.19 -10.62
CA PRO A 278 25.73 -16.78 -10.98
C PRO A 278 26.24 -16.63 -12.41
N THR A 279 25.73 -15.62 -13.10
CA THR A 279 26.16 -15.29 -14.47
C THR A 279 27.40 -14.40 -14.43
N GLY A 280 28.51 -14.84 -15.01
CA GLY A 280 29.73 -14.04 -15.16
C GLY A 280 30.83 -14.34 -14.14
N GLU A 281 31.82 -13.47 -14.05
CA GLU A 281 32.93 -13.61 -13.11
C GLU A 281 32.49 -13.33 -11.67
N ALA A 282 33.06 -14.08 -10.72
CA ALA A 282 32.75 -13.97 -9.30
C ALA A 282 33.12 -12.59 -8.73
N GLN A 283 32.13 -11.88 -8.19
CA GLN A 283 32.30 -10.53 -7.63
C GLN A 283 31.27 -10.23 -6.53
N TRP A 284 31.52 -9.22 -5.71
CA TRP A 284 30.63 -8.84 -4.60
C TRP A 284 29.51 -7.86 -4.99
N ILE A 285 29.51 -7.37 -6.23
CA ILE A 285 28.48 -6.47 -6.75
C ILE A 285 27.44 -7.33 -7.48
N PRO A 286 26.18 -7.35 -7.04
CA PRO A 286 25.13 -8.09 -7.72
C PRO A 286 24.98 -7.66 -9.18
N GLN A 287 24.94 -8.64 -10.09
CA GLN A 287 24.73 -8.40 -11.52
C GLN A 287 23.88 -9.52 -12.10
N ARG A 288 23.04 -9.16 -13.08
CA ARG A 288 22.23 -10.10 -13.83
C ARG A 288 22.09 -9.61 -15.27
N LEU A 289 22.00 -10.55 -16.20
CA LEU A 289 21.69 -10.25 -17.60
C LEU A 289 20.44 -9.35 -17.68
N GLY A 290 20.55 -8.24 -18.42
CA GLY A 290 19.48 -7.24 -18.53
C GLY A 290 19.37 -6.24 -17.38
N GLY A 291 20.23 -6.30 -16.36
CA GLY A 291 20.27 -5.32 -15.26
C GLY A 291 19.11 -5.43 -14.27
N THR A 292 18.46 -6.59 -14.18
CA THR A 292 17.24 -6.84 -13.39
C THR A 292 17.50 -7.57 -12.07
N TRP A 293 18.74 -7.61 -11.57
CA TRP A 293 19.08 -8.29 -10.31
C TRP A 293 18.21 -7.81 -9.14
N TRP A 294 17.90 -6.51 -9.11
CA TRP A 294 17.08 -5.85 -8.09
C TRP A 294 15.60 -6.27 -8.10
N TRP A 295 15.13 -6.99 -9.13
CA TRP A 295 13.75 -7.42 -9.26
C TRP A 295 13.39 -8.57 -8.30
N ARG A 296 14.37 -9.40 -7.94
CA ARG A 296 14.15 -10.60 -7.12
C ARG A 296 13.89 -10.29 -5.64
N ALA A 297 14.41 -9.16 -5.15
CA ALA A 297 14.15 -8.67 -3.79
C ALA A 297 12.66 -8.45 -3.46
N SER A 298 11.74 -8.51 -4.43
CA SER A 298 10.30 -8.39 -4.21
C SER A 298 9.50 -9.59 -4.73
N ARG A 299 10.18 -10.71 -4.99
CA ARG A 299 9.63 -12.04 -5.31
C ARG A 299 10.44 -13.13 -4.58
N VAL A 300 10.57 -13.00 -3.26
CA VAL A 300 11.32 -13.93 -2.39
C VAL A 300 10.52 -15.19 -2.11
N VAL A 301 9.20 -15.07 -1.98
CA VAL A 301 8.31 -16.21 -1.76
C VAL A 301 8.05 -16.95 -3.08
N SER A 302 8.16 -18.27 -3.05
CA SER A 302 7.86 -19.16 -4.18
C SER A 302 6.66 -20.04 -3.85
N ASP A 303 5.63 -20.04 -4.71
CA ASP A 303 4.53 -20.99 -4.65
C ASP A 303 4.59 -21.99 -5.81
N TYR A 304 4.00 -23.17 -5.61
CA TYR A 304 3.93 -24.22 -6.62
C TYR A 304 2.52 -24.81 -6.64
N ASP A 305 1.97 -25.08 -7.83
CA ASP A 305 0.70 -25.79 -7.93
C ASP A 305 0.85 -27.30 -7.63
N ALA A 306 -0.24 -28.07 -7.67
CA ALA A 306 -0.19 -29.51 -7.39
C ALA A 306 0.59 -30.31 -8.45
N GLY A 307 0.81 -29.75 -9.65
CA GLY A 307 1.67 -30.31 -10.68
C GLY A 307 3.16 -30.00 -10.48
N GLY A 308 3.50 -29.17 -9.49
CA GLY A 308 4.87 -28.71 -9.25
C GLY A 308 5.29 -27.54 -10.14
N ASN A 309 4.35 -26.91 -10.85
CA ASN A 309 4.67 -25.73 -11.66
C ASN A 309 4.79 -24.50 -10.76
N PHE A 310 5.83 -23.71 -11.00
CA PHE A 310 6.08 -22.46 -10.29
C PHE A 310 4.94 -21.45 -10.50
N ARG A 311 4.55 -20.78 -9.42
CA ARG A 311 3.63 -19.65 -9.39
C ARG A 311 4.33 -18.47 -8.74
N GLU A 312 4.45 -17.39 -9.48
CA GLU A 312 5.10 -16.18 -8.97
C GLU A 312 4.26 -15.55 -7.87
N VAL A 313 4.91 -15.16 -6.78
CA VAL A 313 4.30 -14.41 -5.69
C VAL A 313 5.00 -13.05 -5.60
N ILE A 314 4.20 -12.00 -5.45
CA ILE A 314 4.69 -10.65 -5.23
C ILE A 314 4.75 -10.40 -3.72
N ASP A 315 5.92 -10.06 -3.20
CA ASP A 315 6.15 -9.74 -1.79
C ASP A 315 7.11 -8.55 -1.66
N GLU A 316 6.64 -7.38 -2.10
CA GLU A 316 7.46 -6.17 -2.14
C GLU A 316 7.77 -5.59 -0.76
N THR A 317 8.94 -4.92 -0.67
CA THR A 317 9.28 -4.02 0.42
C THR A 317 9.06 -2.56 -0.03
N PRO A 318 8.76 -1.62 0.87
CA PRO A 318 8.65 -0.21 0.48
C PRO A 318 9.93 0.32 -0.19
N ALA A 319 11.11 -0.18 0.19
CA ALA A 319 12.36 0.19 -0.48
C ALA A 319 12.34 -0.16 -1.99
N PHE A 320 11.83 -1.34 -2.36
CA PHE A 320 11.59 -1.73 -3.75
C PHE A 320 10.57 -0.80 -4.41
N THR A 321 9.40 -0.62 -3.79
CA THR A 321 8.30 0.14 -4.37
C THR A 321 8.68 1.60 -4.66
N PHE A 322 9.41 2.27 -3.76
CA PHE A 322 9.88 3.65 -4.00
C PHE A 322 11.05 3.72 -5.00
N TYR A 323 11.82 2.65 -5.16
CA TYR A 323 12.82 2.58 -6.23
C TYR A 323 12.17 2.37 -7.60
N LEU A 324 11.20 1.45 -7.69
CA LEU A 324 10.37 1.23 -8.87
C LEU A 324 9.64 2.51 -9.25
N ALA A 325 9.15 3.24 -8.24
CA ALA A 325 8.60 4.59 -8.36
C ALA A 325 7.33 4.63 -9.22
N ASP A 326 6.41 3.71 -8.94
CA ASP A 326 5.02 3.79 -9.38
C ASP A 326 4.17 4.48 -8.31
N LEU A 327 3.12 5.20 -8.73
CA LEU A 327 2.15 5.86 -7.85
C LEU A 327 0.96 4.94 -7.57
N HIS A 328 1.22 3.67 -7.31
CA HIS A 328 0.17 2.70 -7.14
C HIS A 328 -0.67 3.00 -5.88
N PRO A 329 -1.95 2.58 -5.79
CA PRO A 329 -2.83 3.02 -4.69
C PRO A 329 -2.34 2.63 -3.28
N HIS A 330 -1.65 1.50 -3.16
CA HIS A 330 -1.03 1.07 -1.91
C HIS A 330 0.15 1.94 -1.47
N VAL A 331 0.82 2.64 -2.39
CA VAL A 331 1.83 3.69 -2.09
C VAL A 331 1.11 4.95 -1.65
N LEU A 332 0.06 5.31 -2.39
CA LEU A 332 -0.71 6.52 -2.14
C LEU A 332 -1.44 6.47 -0.78
N SER A 333 -1.75 5.28 -0.26
CA SER A 333 -2.42 5.07 1.02
C SER A 333 -1.49 5.20 2.25
N ILE A 334 -0.17 4.99 2.12
CA ILE A 334 0.76 4.87 3.27
C ILE A 334 0.69 6.07 4.23
N PRO A 335 0.73 7.35 3.80
CA PRO A 335 0.63 8.48 4.73
C PRO A 335 -0.65 8.43 5.59
N PHE A 336 -1.75 7.99 4.99
CA PHE A 336 -3.05 7.92 5.64
C PHE A 336 -3.16 6.67 6.53
N PHE A 337 -2.55 5.55 6.13
CA PHE A 337 -2.35 4.39 7.00
C PHE A 337 -1.63 4.81 8.29
N LEU A 338 -0.54 5.56 8.17
CA LEU A 338 0.21 6.08 9.32
C LEU A 338 -0.62 7.07 10.15
N LEU A 339 -1.46 7.88 9.51
CA LEU A 339 -2.42 8.74 10.21
C LEU A 339 -3.43 7.91 11.03
N THR A 340 -3.92 6.76 10.53
CA THR A 340 -4.79 5.88 11.33
C THR A 340 -4.05 5.21 12.50
N ILE A 341 -2.76 4.92 12.36
CA ILE A 341 -1.93 4.45 13.48
C ILE A 341 -1.81 5.58 14.52
N ALA A 342 -1.58 6.81 14.09
CA ALA A 342 -1.51 7.96 14.99
C ALA A 342 -2.86 8.24 15.68
N LEU A 343 -3.99 8.04 14.99
CA LEU A 343 -5.33 8.10 15.57
C LEU A 343 -5.52 7.00 16.64
N SER A 344 -5.06 5.78 16.35
CA SER A 344 -5.07 4.67 17.30
C SER A 344 -4.15 4.95 18.51
N LEU A 345 -2.97 5.55 18.29
CA LEU A 345 -2.08 5.97 19.37
C LEU A 345 -2.69 7.09 20.22
N ASN A 346 -3.40 8.04 19.59
CA ASN A 346 -4.15 9.07 20.28
C ASN A 346 -5.24 8.47 21.17
N LEU A 347 -6.00 7.49 20.65
CA LEU A 347 -6.98 6.72 21.43
C LEU A 347 -6.32 6.03 22.62
N PHE A 348 -5.18 5.37 22.39
CA PHE A 348 -4.40 4.69 23.43
C PHE A 348 -3.93 5.62 24.55
N TYR A 349 -3.58 6.86 24.23
CA TYR A 349 -3.23 7.90 25.21
C TYR A 349 -4.44 8.58 25.89
N GLY A 350 -5.65 8.05 25.71
CA GLY A 350 -6.87 8.60 26.31
C GLY A 350 -7.49 9.75 25.51
N GLY A 351 -7.24 9.82 24.20
CA GLY A 351 -7.85 10.81 23.30
C GLY A 351 -9.28 10.45 22.87
N GLY A 352 -9.80 9.31 23.35
CA GLY A 352 -11.09 8.72 22.94
C GLY A 352 -12.21 8.78 23.96
N ASP A 353 -12.16 9.68 24.94
CA ASP A 353 -13.22 9.81 25.97
C ASP A 353 -14.62 9.94 25.35
N TRP A 354 -14.72 10.66 24.22
CA TRP A 354 -15.96 10.83 23.46
C TRP A 354 -16.54 9.51 22.93
N LEU A 355 -15.70 8.50 22.67
CA LEU A 355 -16.08 7.17 22.20
C LEU A 355 -16.33 6.21 23.39
N LEU A 356 -15.44 6.25 24.37
CA LEU A 356 -15.48 5.36 25.54
C LEU A 356 -16.65 5.67 26.48
N GLN A 357 -16.90 6.94 26.79
CA GLN A 357 -17.90 7.35 27.79
C GLN A 357 -19.33 7.49 27.23
N SER A 358 -19.50 7.45 25.90
CA SER A 358 -20.81 7.64 25.28
C SER A 358 -21.65 6.36 25.35
N GLY A 359 -22.68 6.33 26.20
CA GLY A 359 -23.59 5.18 26.31
C GLY A 359 -24.69 5.10 25.25
N ASN A 360 -24.84 6.11 24.39
CA ASN A 360 -25.94 6.19 23.40
C ASN A 360 -25.42 6.65 22.02
N TRP A 361 -25.84 5.96 20.96
CA TRP A 361 -25.50 6.27 19.58
C TRP A 361 -25.86 7.71 19.17
N LYS A 362 -27.00 8.24 19.63
CA LYS A 362 -27.44 9.62 19.33
C LYS A 362 -26.43 10.64 19.82
N LYS A 363 -25.90 10.45 21.03
CA LYS A 363 -24.88 11.34 21.59
C LYS A 363 -23.57 11.22 20.81
N LEU A 364 -23.21 10.02 20.36
CA LEU A 364 -21.97 9.77 19.64
C LEU A 364 -21.95 10.49 18.27
N ILE A 365 -23.05 10.41 17.50
CA ILE A 365 -23.12 11.04 16.17
C ILE A 365 -23.16 12.59 16.22
N THR A 366 -23.47 13.18 17.37
CA THR A 366 -23.37 14.66 17.55
C THR A 366 -21.94 15.14 17.78
N GLN A 367 -20.98 14.23 18.04
CA GLN A 367 -19.59 14.59 18.28
C GLN A 367 -18.85 14.82 16.96
N GLY A 368 -18.31 16.02 16.74
CA GLY A 368 -17.50 16.29 15.54
C GLY A 368 -16.27 15.38 15.39
N ARG A 369 -15.69 14.92 16.52
CA ARG A 369 -14.58 13.95 16.51
C ARG A 369 -14.96 12.58 15.96
N PHE A 370 -16.21 12.15 16.13
CA PHE A 370 -16.71 10.91 15.54
C PHE A 370 -16.62 10.97 14.01
N TRP A 371 -17.14 12.03 13.40
CA TRP A 371 -17.10 12.22 11.95
C TRP A 371 -15.70 12.46 11.40
N LEU A 372 -14.84 13.18 12.13
CA LEU A 372 -13.43 13.34 11.74
C LEU A 372 -12.66 12.01 11.80
N SER A 373 -12.90 11.18 12.81
CA SER A 373 -12.32 9.83 12.87
C SER A 373 -12.87 8.92 11.77
N ALA A 374 -14.17 8.97 11.47
CA ALA A 374 -14.77 8.22 10.39
C ALA A 374 -14.25 8.66 9.01
N LEU A 375 -14.02 9.96 8.80
CA LEU A 375 -13.43 10.50 7.56
C LEU A 375 -12.02 9.93 7.33
N VAL A 376 -11.20 9.88 8.38
CA VAL A 376 -9.81 9.38 8.35
C VAL A 376 -9.75 7.86 8.23
N LEU A 377 -10.57 7.11 8.98
CA LEU A 377 -10.60 5.66 8.88
C LEU A 377 -11.22 5.20 7.55
N GLY A 378 -12.30 5.86 7.12
CA GLY A 378 -12.99 5.57 5.87
C GLY A 378 -12.18 5.95 4.63
N SER A 379 -11.24 6.90 4.70
CA SER A 379 -10.43 7.28 3.54
C SER A 379 -9.61 6.12 3.00
N ILE A 380 -9.23 5.18 3.88
CA ILE A 380 -8.48 3.98 3.48
C ILE A 380 -9.31 3.12 2.51
N LEU A 381 -10.63 3.05 2.68
CA LEU A 381 -11.50 2.32 1.75
C LEU A 381 -11.40 2.85 0.32
N PHE A 382 -11.31 4.18 0.17
CA PHE A 382 -11.22 4.84 -1.13
C PHE A 382 -9.78 4.88 -1.68
N LEU A 383 -8.77 5.02 -0.81
CA LEU A 383 -7.36 5.04 -1.20
C LEU A 383 -6.83 3.67 -1.61
N ASN A 384 -7.15 2.64 -0.82
CA ASN A 384 -6.76 1.26 -1.06
C ASN A 384 -7.55 0.36 -0.09
N THR A 385 -8.66 -0.22 -0.55
CA THR A 385 -9.57 -1.01 0.33
C THR A 385 -8.85 -2.14 1.09
N TRP A 386 -7.79 -2.71 0.51
CA TRP A 386 -7.00 -3.77 1.12
C TRP A 386 -6.35 -3.38 2.46
N ASP A 387 -6.09 -2.10 2.69
CA ASP A 387 -5.45 -1.58 3.90
C ASP A 387 -6.44 -1.37 5.06
N PHE A 388 -7.75 -1.39 4.76
CA PHE A 388 -8.79 -1.12 5.75
C PHE A 388 -8.81 -2.16 6.89
N PRO A 389 -8.71 -3.48 6.64
CA PRO A 389 -8.68 -4.47 7.71
C PRO A 389 -7.56 -4.25 8.74
N ALA A 390 -6.34 -3.92 8.29
CA ALA A 390 -5.22 -3.68 9.19
C ALA A 390 -5.40 -2.41 10.03
N THR A 391 -5.77 -1.30 9.38
CA THR A 391 -5.92 0.01 10.03
C THR A 391 -7.13 0.05 10.98
N PHE A 392 -8.28 -0.40 10.52
CA PHE A 392 -9.50 -0.49 11.32
C PHE A 392 -9.40 -1.57 12.40
N GLY A 393 -8.75 -2.70 12.10
CA GLY A 393 -8.46 -3.75 13.06
C GLY A 393 -7.59 -3.27 14.22
N LEU A 394 -6.52 -2.52 13.93
CA LEU A 394 -5.69 -1.90 14.96
C LEU A 394 -6.50 -0.92 15.82
N PHE A 395 -7.31 -0.05 15.20
CA PHE A 395 -8.18 0.88 15.93
C PHE A 395 -9.14 0.13 16.87
N CYS A 396 -9.79 -0.93 16.38
CA CYS A 396 -10.67 -1.78 17.17
C CYS A 396 -9.96 -2.49 18.32
N LEU A 397 -8.75 -3.00 18.11
CA LEU A 397 -7.95 -3.66 19.16
C LEU A 397 -7.50 -2.69 20.24
N VAL A 398 -7.09 -1.48 19.85
CA VAL A 398 -6.78 -0.42 20.82
C VAL A 398 -8.03 -0.01 21.58
N PHE A 399 -9.16 0.14 20.88
CA PHE A 399 -10.44 0.49 21.50
C PHE A 399 -10.87 -0.58 22.52
N LEU A 400 -10.81 -1.86 22.14
CA LEU A 400 -11.05 -3.00 23.02
C LEU A 400 -10.14 -2.96 24.26
N LEU A 401 -8.84 -2.74 24.07
CA LEU A 401 -7.88 -2.68 25.18
C LEU A 401 -8.19 -1.52 26.15
N CYS A 402 -8.49 -0.34 25.62
CA CYS A 402 -8.88 0.81 26.43
C CYS A 402 -10.21 0.58 27.15
N PHE A 403 -11.20 0.00 26.47
CA PHE A 403 -12.51 -0.32 27.03
C PHE A 403 -12.41 -1.32 28.19
N ILE A 404 -11.67 -2.42 28.01
CA ILE A 404 -11.45 -3.42 29.06
C ILE A 404 -10.71 -2.80 30.25
N LYS A 405 -9.71 -1.95 30.02
CA LYS A 405 -8.97 -1.29 31.10
C LYS A 405 -9.84 -0.34 31.93
N GLN A 406 -10.81 0.31 31.29
CA GLN A 406 -11.67 1.29 31.95
C GLN A 406 -12.86 0.63 32.66
N ASN A 407 -13.52 -0.33 32.00
CA ASN A 407 -14.81 -0.88 32.45
C ASN A 407 -14.72 -2.33 32.99
N GLY A 408 -13.58 -3.00 32.81
CA GLY A 408 -13.47 -4.45 33.00
C GLY A 408 -14.11 -5.25 31.87
N TRP A 409 -13.92 -6.57 31.87
CA TRP A 409 -14.57 -7.46 30.91
C TRP A 409 -15.99 -7.82 31.38
N SER A 410 -16.99 -7.61 30.54
CA SER A 410 -18.38 -8.07 30.74
C SER A 410 -19.07 -8.32 29.40
N TRP A 411 -20.06 -9.24 29.37
CA TRP A 411 -20.83 -9.53 28.16
C TRP A 411 -21.69 -8.34 27.69
N GLN A 412 -22.23 -7.56 28.63
CA GLN A 412 -22.94 -6.31 28.32
C GLN A 412 -21.99 -5.28 27.70
N GLY A 413 -20.79 -5.13 28.26
CA GLY A 413 -19.75 -4.25 27.70
C GLY A 413 -19.26 -4.71 26.32
N ALA A 414 -19.20 -6.01 26.07
CA ALA A 414 -18.90 -6.54 24.74
C ALA A 414 -19.96 -6.14 23.71
N GLY A 415 -21.25 -6.23 24.05
CA GLY A 415 -22.34 -5.71 23.23
C GLY A 415 -22.23 -4.21 22.96
N GLU A 416 -21.84 -3.43 23.99
CA GLU A 416 -21.59 -1.99 23.86
C GLU A 416 -20.46 -1.66 22.88
N LEU A 417 -19.34 -2.38 23.02
CA LEU A 417 -18.19 -2.25 22.15
C LEU A 417 -18.55 -2.56 20.69
N LEU A 418 -19.27 -3.67 20.46
CA LEU A 418 -19.64 -4.13 19.12
C LEU A 418 -20.52 -3.13 18.38
N TRP A 419 -21.55 -2.56 19.01
CA TRP A 419 -22.40 -1.57 18.32
C TRP A 419 -21.63 -0.28 18.00
N LYS A 420 -20.70 0.14 18.87
CA LYS A 420 -19.86 1.33 18.62
C LYS A 420 -18.92 1.11 17.43
N ILE A 421 -18.30 -0.07 17.36
CA ILE A 421 -17.46 -0.46 16.23
C ILE A 421 -18.30 -0.51 14.95
N ALA A 422 -19.47 -1.15 14.98
CA ALA A 422 -20.37 -1.24 13.84
C ALA A 422 -20.83 0.15 13.35
N LEU A 423 -21.17 1.05 14.27
CA LEU A 423 -21.57 2.41 13.93
C LEU A 423 -20.41 3.22 13.32
N MET A 424 -19.19 3.05 13.83
CA MET A 424 -18.00 3.67 13.22
C MET A 424 -17.73 3.12 11.82
N ALA A 425 -17.79 1.80 11.62
CA ALA A 425 -17.63 1.18 10.31
C ALA A 425 -18.70 1.66 9.32
N PHE A 426 -19.95 1.75 9.76
CA PHE A 426 -21.04 2.30 8.95
C PHE A 426 -20.78 3.76 8.56
N ALA A 427 -20.32 4.61 9.49
CA ALA A 427 -19.98 5.98 9.19
C ALA A 427 -18.81 6.11 8.20
N CYS A 428 -17.80 5.23 8.28
CA CYS A 428 -16.72 5.15 7.29
C CYS A 428 -17.26 4.90 5.88
N VAL A 429 -18.17 3.93 5.71
CA VAL A 429 -18.79 3.62 4.41
C VAL A 429 -19.69 4.77 3.96
N LEU A 430 -20.49 5.34 4.86
CA LEU A 430 -21.44 6.40 4.56
C LEU A 430 -20.79 7.66 3.98
N ILE A 431 -19.64 8.08 4.54
CA ILE A 431 -18.91 9.28 4.07
C ILE A 431 -18.44 9.13 2.62
N TYR A 432 -18.08 7.91 2.21
CA TYR A 432 -17.56 7.62 0.88
C TYR A 432 -18.56 6.86 0.00
N LEU A 433 -19.85 6.85 0.38
CA LEU A 433 -20.90 6.15 -0.36
C LEU A 433 -20.93 6.51 -1.86
N PRO A 434 -20.76 7.77 -2.29
CA PRO A 434 -20.75 8.10 -3.72
C PRO A 434 -19.66 7.37 -4.52
N PHE A 435 -18.50 7.05 -3.91
CA PHE A 435 -17.47 6.25 -4.56
C PHE A 435 -17.94 4.81 -4.75
N PHE A 436 -18.48 4.19 -3.71
CA PHE A 436 -18.95 2.80 -3.76
C PHE A 436 -20.09 2.57 -4.75
N LEU A 437 -20.94 3.58 -4.99
CA LEU A 437 -22.02 3.48 -5.98
C LEU A 437 -21.52 3.40 -7.43
N GLY A 438 -20.32 3.92 -7.71
CA GLY A 438 -19.71 3.89 -9.04
C GLY A 438 -18.52 2.92 -9.18
N PHE A 439 -18.17 2.19 -8.11
CA PHE A 439 -17.02 1.31 -8.07
C PHE A 439 -17.41 -0.15 -8.34
N ALA A 440 -16.82 -0.75 -9.36
CA ALA A 440 -16.83 -2.20 -9.56
C ALA A 440 -15.58 -2.82 -8.91
N SER A 441 -15.72 -4.03 -8.38
CA SER A 441 -14.68 -4.73 -7.63
C SER A 441 -14.29 -6.03 -8.30
N GLN A 442 -12.97 -6.26 -8.39
CA GLN A 442 -12.39 -7.52 -8.88
C GLN A 442 -12.46 -8.69 -7.88
N ALA A 443 -12.83 -8.42 -6.63
CA ALA A 443 -12.87 -9.43 -5.57
C ALA A 443 -13.96 -10.49 -5.83
N GLY A 444 -13.55 -11.72 -6.14
CA GLY A 444 -14.42 -12.87 -6.43
C GLY A 444 -14.78 -13.74 -5.22
N GLY A 445 -14.40 -13.34 -4.00
CA GLY A 445 -14.64 -14.07 -2.75
C GLY A 445 -13.37 -14.57 -2.08
N ILE A 446 -13.49 -15.42 -1.05
CA ILE A 446 -12.36 -15.97 -0.27
C ILE A 446 -12.29 -17.49 -0.47
N LEU A 447 -11.12 -17.99 -0.83
CA LEU A 447 -10.84 -19.43 -0.94
C LEU A 447 -9.76 -19.88 0.06
N PRO A 448 -9.76 -21.17 0.45
CA PRO A 448 -8.71 -21.71 1.31
C PRO A 448 -7.38 -21.84 0.54
N SER A 449 -6.26 -21.50 1.16
CA SER A 449 -4.92 -21.57 0.56
C SER A 449 -4.49 -23.00 0.21
N LEU A 450 -4.93 -23.98 1.02
CA LEU A 450 -4.67 -25.42 0.84
C LEU A 450 -3.19 -25.72 0.56
N ILE A 451 -2.84 -26.08 -0.68
CA ILE A 451 -1.49 -26.48 -1.11
C ILE A 451 -0.47 -25.34 -1.07
N TYR A 452 -0.94 -24.10 -1.15
CA TYR A 452 -0.09 -22.92 -1.06
C TYR A 452 0.26 -22.69 0.41
N ARG A 453 1.57 -22.56 0.68
CA ARG A 453 2.12 -22.35 2.02
C ARG A 453 3.47 -21.68 1.89
N THR A 454 3.75 -20.69 2.73
CA THR A 454 5.05 -20.00 2.65
C THR A 454 6.09 -20.83 3.39
N ARG A 455 7.25 -21.03 2.75
CA ARG A 455 8.38 -21.71 3.39
C ARG A 455 8.99 -20.82 4.46
N GLY A 456 9.30 -21.39 5.63
CA GLY A 456 9.80 -20.59 6.77
C GLY A 456 11.11 -19.87 6.49
N ILE A 457 11.99 -20.47 5.68
CA ILE A 457 13.25 -19.84 5.30
C ILE A 457 13.02 -18.61 4.42
N GLN A 458 12.10 -18.68 3.44
CA GLN A 458 11.74 -17.54 2.60
C GLN A 458 11.04 -16.45 3.41
N PHE A 459 10.16 -16.82 4.34
CA PHE A 459 9.54 -15.88 5.28
C PHE A 459 10.60 -15.19 6.18
N LEU A 460 11.60 -15.95 6.63
CA LEU A 460 12.72 -15.41 7.40
C LEU A 460 13.55 -14.45 6.55
N VAL A 461 13.84 -14.76 5.28
CA VAL A 461 14.55 -13.84 4.37
C VAL A 461 13.75 -12.56 4.20
N MET A 462 12.44 -12.67 3.93
CA MET A 462 11.54 -11.54 3.73
C MET A 462 11.52 -10.64 4.97
N PHE A 463 11.22 -11.16 6.16
CA PHE A 463 11.06 -10.35 7.37
C PHE A 463 12.26 -10.34 8.32
N PHE A 464 13.47 -10.71 7.84
CA PHE A 464 14.66 -10.91 8.67
C PHE A 464 14.95 -9.79 9.68
N PRO A 465 15.00 -8.50 9.29
CA PRO A 465 15.38 -7.44 10.22
C PRO A 465 14.37 -7.27 11.35
N PHE A 466 13.09 -7.55 11.09
CA PHE A 466 12.04 -7.43 12.10
C PHE A 466 11.92 -8.68 12.96
N LEU A 467 12.00 -9.88 12.39
CA LEU A 467 11.95 -11.12 13.16
C LEU A 467 13.10 -11.20 14.16
N PHE A 468 14.31 -10.82 13.76
CA PHE A 468 15.46 -10.71 14.66
C PHE A 468 15.16 -9.82 15.88
N LEU A 469 14.57 -8.64 15.65
CA LEU A 469 14.24 -7.68 16.70
C LEU A 469 13.04 -8.10 17.55
N ILE A 470 11.95 -8.55 16.93
CA ILE A 470 10.70 -8.93 17.60
C ILE A 470 10.93 -10.14 18.50
N VAL A 471 11.62 -11.18 18.01
CA VAL A 471 11.92 -12.37 18.82
C VAL A 471 12.83 -11.98 19.99
N GLY A 472 13.92 -11.25 19.75
CA GLY A 472 14.80 -10.77 20.81
C GLY A 472 14.07 -9.93 21.86
N TYR A 473 13.14 -9.08 21.42
CA TYR A 473 12.31 -8.24 22.28
C TYR A 473 11.32 -9.02 23.13
N LEU A 474 10.60 -9.97 22.54
CA LEU A 474 9.63 -10.79 23.25
C LEU A 474 10.29 -11.70 24.28
N LEU A 475 11.47 -12.27 23.95
CA LEU A 475 12.29 -13.02 24.90
C LEU A 475 12.75 -12.14 26.06
N TRP A 476 13.28 -10.95 25.76
CA TRP A 476 13.70 -9.99 26.78
C TRP A 476 12.55 -9.56 27.70
N LEU A 477 11.39 -9.24 27.12
CA LEU A 477 10.21 -8.77 27.85
C LEU A 477 9.67 -9.88 28.76
N ASN A 478 9.54 -11.10 28.25
CA ASN A 478 9.04 -12.26 29.00
C ASN A 478 10.03 -12.76 30.07
N HIS A 479 11.33 -12.55 29.90
CA HIS A 479 12.34 -12.94 30.91
C HIS A 479 12.38 -11.98 32.10
N ARG A 480 12.20 -10.67 31.88
CA ARG A 480 12.25 -9.66 32.96
C ARG A 480 10.94 -9.46 33.70
N GLN A 481 9.80 -9.66 33.04
CA GLN A 481 8.48 -9.47 33.63
C GLN A 481 7.91 -10.80 34.15
N MET A 482 8.39 -11.28 35.31
CA MET A 482 7.72 -12.22 36.25
C MET A 482 8.22 -13.66 36.39
N ALA A 483 8.03 -14.18 37.62
CA ALA A 483 7.93 -15.58 37.98
C ALA A 483 6.95 -16.37 37.07
N PRO A 484 7.19 -17.67 36.84
CA PRO A 484 6.39 -18.48 35.93
C PRO A 484 4.96 -18.67 36.44
N ASP A 485 3.99 -18.02 35.78
CA ASP A 485 2.58 -18.43 35.88
C ASP A 485 2.42 -19.83 35.27
N LYS A 486 2.31 -20.84 36.13
CA LYS A 486 2.15 -22.25 35.77
C LYS A 486 0.79 -22.54 35.09
N LYS A 487 -0.18 -21.61 35.12
CA LYS A 487 -1.51 -21.79 34.49
C LYS A 487 -1.54 -21.41 33.02
N ILE A 488 -0.76 -20.42 32.59
CA ILE A 488 -0.75 -19.98 31.17
C ILE A 488 -0.02 -20.97 30.26
N LEU A 489 0.98 -21.69 30.78
CA LEU A 489 1.74 -22.69 30.02
C LEU A 489 0.87 -23.83 29.46
N PRO A 490 -0.02 -24.48 30.26
CA PRO A 490 -0.92 -25.51 29.72
C PRO A 490 -1.95 -24.95 28.75
N TYR A 491 -2.46 -23.72 28.92
CA TYR A 491 -3.33 -23.09 27.91
C TYR A 491 -2.57 -22.76 26.62
N GLY A 492 -1.32 -22.31 26.73
CA GLY A 492 -0.44 -22.09 25.59
C GLY A 492 -0.13 -23.40 24.86
N LEU A 493 0.11 -24.47 25.60
CA LEU A 493 0.35 -25.81 25.04
C LEU A 493 -0.92 -26.38 24.40
N LEU A 494 -2.07 -26.28 25.06
CA LEU A 494 -3.36 -26.71 24.52
C LEU A 494 -3.75 -25.91 23.27
N PHE A 495 -3.51 -24.60 23.28
CA PHE A 495 -3.74 -23.73 22.13
C PHE A 495 -2.79 -24.08 20.98
N PHE A 496 -1.50 -24.28 21.27
CA PHE A 496 -0.51 -24.73 20.30
C PHE A 496 -0.86 -26.10 19.71
N ILE A 497 -1.27 -27.07 20.54
CA ILE A 497 -1.72 -28.40 20.09
C ILE A 497 -2.99 -28.28 19.24
N PHE A 498 -4.02 -27.56 19.73
CA PHE A 498 -5.24 -27.30 18.98
C PHE A 498 -4.94 -26.68 17.61
N LEU A 499 -3.93 -25.82 17.52
CA LEU A 499 -3.56 -25.13 16.29
C LEU A 499 -2.66 -25.96 15.37
N CYS A 500 -1.74 -26.77 15.89
CA CYS A 500 -1.05 -27.79 15.10
C CYS A 500 -2.09 -28.74 14.50
N VAL A 501 -3.05 -29.16 15.31
CA VAL A 501 -4.19 -29.96 14.88
C VAL A 501 -5.04 -29.18 13.87
N PHE A 502 -5.36 -27.91 14.09
CA PHE A 502 -6.13 -27.09 13.14
C PHE A 502 -5.39 -26.91 11.82
N SER A 503 -4.08 -26.66 11.81
CA SER A 503 -3.28 -26.52 10.60
C SER A 503 -3.20 -27.85 9.83
N LEU A 504 -3.04 -28.96 10.55
CA LEU A 504 -3.02 -30.31 9.97
C LEU A 504 -4.40 -30.78 9.48
N LEU A 505 -5.47 -30.37 10.18
CA LEU A 505 -6.86 -30.70 9.87
C LEU A 505 -7.54 -29.66 8.97
N PHE A 506 -6.91 -28.51 8.71
CA PHE A 506 -7.40 -27.46 7.81
C PHE A 506 -7.82 -28.01 6.44
N PRO A 507 -7.10 -28.96 5.83
CA PRO A 507 -7.52 -29.58 4.58
C PRO A 507 -8.90 -30.25 4.72
N PHE A 508 -9.20 -30.83 5.89
CA PHE A 508 -10.45 -31.55 6.18
C PHE A 508 -11.61 -30.64 6.60
N SER A 509 -11.42 -29.33 6.76
CA SER A 509 -12.51 -28.33 6.96
C SER A 509 -13.52 -28.26 5.79
N ARG A 510 -13.20 -28.99 4.72
CA ARG A 510 -13.84 -29.11 3.43
C ARG A 510 -15.32 -29.50 3.41
N GLN A 511 -15.84 -30.21 4.41
CA GLN A 511 -17.29 -30.49 4.42
C GLN A 511 -18.10 -29.20 4.64
N LEU A 512 -17.54 -28.21 5.36
CA LEU A 512 -18.16 -26.92 5.62
C LEU A 512 -17.95 -25.93 4.47
N ALA A 513 -16.73 -25.83 3.92
CA ALA A 513 -16.43 -24.88 2.83
C ALA A 513 -17.18 -25.24 1.53
N VAL A 514 -17.23 -26.53 1.17
CA VAL A 514 -17.99 -27.00 0.00
C VAL A 514 -19.50 -26.86 0.23
N SER A 515 -20.01 -27.12 1.43
CA SER A 515 -21.45 -26.97 1.74
C SER A 515 -21.89 -25.49 1.85
N VAL A 516 -21.04 -24.60 2.34
CA VAL A 516 -21.29 -23.15 2.34
C VAL A 516 -21.23 -22.59 0.92
N TRP A 517 -20.24 -23.00 0.13
CA TRP A 517 -20.10 -22.58 -1.27
C TRP A 517 -21.25 -23.08 -2.15
N THR A 518 -21.61 -24.36 -2.03
CA THR A 518 -22.79 -24.93 -2.72
C THR A 518 -24.10 -24.32 -2.19
N GLY A 519 -24.22 -24.05 -0.89
CA GLY A 519 -25.36 -23.34 -0.31
C GLY A 519 -25.54 -21.93 -0.85
N LEU A 520 -24.43 -21.19 -1.03
CA LEU A 520 -24.41 -19.85 -1.63
C LEU A 520 -24.75 -19.87 -3.13
N GLN A 521 -24.22 -20.83 -3.89
CA GLN A 521 -24.54 -20.96 -5.32
C GLN A 521 -25.98 -21.42 -5.56
N ASN A 522 -26.49 -22.36 -4.76
CA ASN A 522 -27.88 -22.82 -4.84
C ASN A 522 -28.88 -21.73 -4.41
N TRP A 523 -28.46 -20.79 -3.56
CA TRP A 523 -29.25 -19.60 -3.20
C TRP A 523 -29.30 -18.57 -4.34
N LEU A 524 -28.34 -18.59 -5.26
CA LEU A 524 -28.20 -17.62 -6.36
C LEU A 524 -28.65 -18.15 -7.74
N GLY A 525 -28.92 -19.45 -7.92
CA GLY A 525 -29.34 -20.03 -9.21
C GLY A 525 -30.03 -21.38 -9.08
N GLY A 526 -31.12 -21.54 -9.84
CA GLY A 526 -32.02 -22.72 -9.80
C GLY A 526 -31.41 -24.00 -10.37
N LEU A 527 -31.81 -25.11 -9.74
CA LEU A 527 -31.50 -26.54 -9.93
C LEU A 527 -31.22 -27.03 -11.37
N GLU A 528 -30.21 -27.90 -11.52
CA GLU A 528 -30.37 -29.24 -12.15
C GLU A 528 -29.12 -30.16 -11.98
N ASN A 529 -29.34 -31.36 -11.42
CA ASN A 529 -28.42 -32.52 -11.33
C ASN A 529 -27.27 -32.48 -10.27
N PRO A 530 -27.57 -32.76 -8.98
CA PRO A 530 -26.66 -32.46 -7.86
C PRO A 530 -25.38 -33.30 -7.81
N LEU A 531 -25.36 -34.53 -8.35
CA LEU A 531 -24.16 -35.37 -8.31
C LEU A 531 -23.16 -34.98 -9.41
N SER A 532 -23.63 -34.79 -10.65
CA SER A 532 -22.77 -34.36 -11.76
C SER A 532 -22.32 -32.92 -11.58
N GLN A 533 -23.17 -32.03 -11.08
CA GLN A 533 -22.77 -30.68 -10.69
C GLN A 533 -21.78 -30.69 -9.51
N ALA A 534 -22.01 -31.49 -8.46
CA ALA A 534 -21.04 -31.57 -7.35
C ALA A 534 -19.70 -32.16 -7.79
N ILE A 535 -19.69 -33.13 -8.72
CA ILE A 535 -18.46 -33.68 -9.30
C ILE A 535 -17.77 -32.65 -10.20
N GLN A 536 -18.50 -31.95 -11.07
CA GLN A 536 -17.95 -30.88 -11.91
C GLN A 536 -17.43 -29.70 -11.08
N GLN A 537 -18.13 -29.31 -10.01
CA GLN A 537 -17.71 -28.27 -9.07
C GLN A 537 -16.50 -28.70 -8.24
N ALA A 538 -16.43 -29.98 -7.84
CA ALA A 538 -15.27 -30.53 -7.16
C ALA A 538 -14.04 -30.61 -8.07
N GLN A 539 -14.24 -30.94 -9.35
CA GLN A 539 -13.19 -30.95 -10.36
C GLN A 539 -12.73 -29.53 -10.71
N SER A 540 -13.66 -28.59 -10.91
CA SER A 540 -13.32 -27.18 -11.18
C SER A 540 -12.60 -26.55 -9.99
N PHE A 541 -12.99 -26.86 -8.76
CA PHE A 541 -12.28 -26.43 -7.56
C PHE A 541 -10.87 -26.99 -7.48
N ALA A 542 -10.68 -28.29 -7.74
CA ALA A 542 -9.35 -28.90 -7.74
C ALA A 542 -8.44 -28.34 -8.84
N ALA A 543 -9.02 -28.00 -9.99
CA ALA A 543 -8.31 -27.43 -11.13
C ALA A 543 -7.70 -26.04 -10.83
N ILE A 544 -8.32 -25.23 -9.96
CA ILE A 544 -7.75 -23.94 -9.49
C ILE A 544 -6.34 -24.15 -8.91
N TYR A 545 -6.12 -25.27 -8.23
CA TYR A 545 -4.84 -25.62 -7.58
C TYR A 545 -3.96 -26.51 -8.47
N GLY A 546 -4.30 -26.69 -9.75
CA GLY A 546 -3.59 -27.60 -10.66
C GLY A 546 -3.72 -29.08 -10.31
N ALA A 547 -4.70 -29.47 -9.49
CA ALA A 547 -4.90 -30.86 -9.09
C ALA A 547 -5.92 -31.57 -9.98
N VAL A 548 -5.59 -32.78 -10.45
CA VAL A 548 -6.46 -33.61 -11.30
C VAL A 548 -7.78 -33.94 -10.61
N ASN A 549 -7.71 -34.17 -9.30
CA ASN A 549 -8.87 -34.38 -8.49
C ASN A 549 -8.58 -33.92 -7.06
N LEU A 550 -9.66 -33.92 -6.32
CA LEU A 550 -9.78 -33.44 -4.98
C LEU A 550 -9.07 -34.32 -3.93
N GLN A 551 -8.98 -35.63 -4.17
CA GLN A 551 -8.23 -36.54 -3.32
C GLN A 551 -6.73 -36.26 -3.42
N THR A 552 -6.23 -36.02 -4.64
CA THR A 552 -4.85 -35.60 -4.89
C THR A 552 -4.57 -34.26 -4.23
N LEU A 553 -5.46 -33.26 -4.41
CA LEU A 553 -5.33 -31.95 -3.77
C LEU A 553 -5.18 -32.08 -2.25
N MET A 554 -6.02 -32.91 -1.62
CA MET A 554 -6.00 -33.14 -0.18
C MET A 554 -4.74 -33.84 0.30
N LYS A 555 -4.31 -34.89 -0.40
CA LYS A 555 -3.08 -35.62 -0.10
C LYS A 555 -1.87 -34.68 -0.20
N GLU A 556 -1.82 -33.89 -1.26
CA GLU A 556 -0.75 -32.93 -1.50
C GLU A 556 -0.76 -31.85 -0.42
N THR A 557 -1.92 -31.28 -0.11
CA THR A 557 -2.07 -30.29 0.95
C THR A 557 -1.56 -30.82 2.30
N PHE A 558 -1.97 -32.03 2.68
CA PHE A 558 -1.54 -32.63 3.94
C PHE A 558 -0.03 -32.89 3.95
N SER A 559 0.50 -33.53 2.90
CA SER A 559 1.94 -33.79 2.74
C SER A 559 2.75 -32.51 2.87
N ARG A 560 2.34 -31.47 2.15
CA ARG A 560 2.93 -30.14 2.17
C ARG A 560 2.91 -29.55 3.58
N ARG A 561 1.76 -29.45 4.24
CA ARG A 561 1.71 -28.86 5.59
C ARG A 561 2.53 -29.63 6.62
N VAL A 562 2.64 -30.96 6.50
CA VAL A 562 3.55 -31.76 7.34
C VAL A 562 5.01 -31.45 7.06
N GLN A 563 5.41 -31.31 5.78
CA GLN A 563 6.78 -31.01 5.38
C GLN A 563 7.23 -29.60 5.82
N ASP A 564 6.34 -28.59 5.73
CA ASP A 564 6.67 -27.25 6.20
C ASP A 564 5.44 -26.55 6.80
N SER A 565 5.47 -26.37 8.12
CA SER A 565 4.53 -25.56 8.92
C SER A 565 5.26 -24.44 9.67
N SER A 566 6.50 -24.13 9.30
CA SER A 566 7.41 -23.34 10.11
C SER A 566 6.97 -21.88 10.28
N VAL A 567 6.40 -21.25 9.25
CA VAL A 567 5.82 -19.89 9.33
C VAL A 567 4.70 -19.83 10.35
N VAL A 568 3.75 -20.75 10.24
CA VAL A 568 2.58 -20.86 11.12
C VAL A 568 3.05 -21.07 12.58
N LEU A 569 3.99 -21.98 12.82
CA LEU A 569 4.55 -22.23 14.14
C LEU A 569 5.29 -21.01 14.72
N LEU A 570 6.09 -20.33 13.90
CA LEU A 570 6.82 -19.12 14.28
C LEU A 570 5.85 -18.00 14.68
N LEU A 571 4.89 -17.69 13.81
CA LEU A 571 3.89 -16.64 14.05
C LEU A 571 3.05 -16.96 15.29
N PHE A 572 2.65 -18.22 15.50
CA PHE A 572 1.95 -18.60 16.71
C PHE A 572 2.81 -18.48 17.97
N GLY A 573 4.09 -18.82 17.91
CA GLY A 573 5.03 -18.58 19.01
C GLY A 573 5.08 -17.10 19.38
N ILE A 574 5.19 -16.22 18.38
CA ILE A 574 5.15 -14.77 18.57
C ILE A 574 3.81 -14.34 19.18
N LEU A 575 2.68 -14.77 18.62
CA LEU A 575 1.34 -14.47 19.14
C LEU A 575 1.17 -14.91 20.59
N TYR A 576 1.62 -16.11 20.95
CA TYR A 576 1.59 -16.61 22.31
C TYR A 576 2.36 -15.71 23.27
N PHE A 577 3.61 -15.33 22.91
CA PHE A 577 4.40 -14.42 23.74
C PHE A 577 3.78 -13.04 23.86
N VAL A 578 3.17 -12.51 22.80
CA VAL A 578 2.46 -11.23 22.80
C VAL A 578 1.23 -11.29 23.71
N VAL A 579 0.36 -12.27 23.52
CA VAL A 579 -0.87 -12.47 24.30
C VAL A 579 -0.53 -12.65 25.78
N ARG A 580 0.48 -13.46 26.09
CA ARG A 580 0.98 -13.68 27.44
C ARG A 580 1.37 -12.39 28.15
N CYS A 581 1.90 -11.39 27.43
CA CYS A 581 2.22 -10.09 28.02
C CYS A 581 0.99 -9.28 28.43
N PHE A 582 -0.19 -9.50 27.84
CA PHE A 582 -1.43 -8.80 28.21
C PHE A 582 -2.12 -9.40 29.45
N PHE A 583 -1.95 -10.70 29.70
CA PHE A 583 -2.66 -11.42 30.77
C PHE A 583 -1.88 -11.53 32.10
N ARG A 584 -0.66 -11.00 32.18
CA ARG A 584 0.19 -11.10 33.39
C ARG A 584 0.07 -9.86 34.27
N LYS A 585 -0.12 -10.06 35.57
CA LYS A 585 -0.06 -8.99 36.59
C LYS A 585 1.39 -8.50 36.76
N PRO A 586 1.68 -7.30 37.29
CA PRO A 586 3.03 -6.96 37.73
C PRO A 586 3.44 -7.82 38.94
N VAL A 587 4.74 -8.08 39.15
CA VAL A 587 5.16 -8.76 40.40
C VAL A 587 5.01 -7.72 41.50
N ASP A 588 4.09 -7.94 42.43
CA ASP A 588 4.11 -7.25 43.71
C ASP A 588 5.36 -7.74 44.44
N GLN A 589 6.41 -6.93 44.46
CA GLN A 589 7.50 -7.15 45.39
C GLN A 589 7.04 -6.61 46.74
N GLU A 590 6.55 -7.52 47.59
CA GLU A 590 6.49 -7.28 49.03
C GLU A 590 7.86 -6.77 49.51
N GLY A 591 7.88 -5.56 50.07
CA GLY A 591 8.81 -5.23 51.14
C GLY A 591 10.17 -4.59 50.84
N LYS A 592 10.44 -4.00 49.67
CA LYS A 592 11.60 -3.08 49.52
C LYS A 592 11.28 -1.84 48.69
N ALA A 593 10.79 -0.81 49.38
CA ALA A 593 10.88 0.57 48.92
C ALA A 593 12.35 1.02 48.95
N ASN A 594 13.11 0.68 47.90
CA ASN A 594 14.21 1.48 47.37
C ASN A 594 14.84 0.82 46.13
N SER A 595 14.90 1.59 45.05
CA SER A 595 15.63 1.40 43.77
C SER A 595 14.97 0.61 42.63
N THR A 596 14.67 1.36 41.56
CA THR A 596 14.42 0.97 40.15
C THR A 596 13.05 0.40 39.77
N SER A 597 12.08 1.32 39.72
CA SER A 597 10.76 1.23 39.08
C SER A 597 10.81 0.95 37.56
N ALA A 598 11.19 -0.26 37.17
CA ALA A 598 11.03 -0.78 35.80
C ALA A 598 9.57 -1.24 35.50
N GLN A 599 8.58 -0.70 36.23
CA GLN A 599 7.18 -1.14 36.17
C GLN A 599 6.40 -0.47 35.03
N HIS A 600 6.34 -1.10 33.86
CA HIS A 600 5.34 -0.86 32.78
C HIS A 600 5.18 0.58 32.28
N ALA A 601 6.00 1.00 31.31
CA ALA A 601 5.52 2.04 30.40
C ALA A 601 4.34 1.46 29.61
N PRO A 602 3.12 2.05 29.66
CA PRO A 602 1.95 1.56 28.91
C PRO A 602 2.25 1.35 27.42
N ILE A 603 3.23 2.09 26.89
CA ILE A 603 3.60 2.10 25.48
C ILE A 603 4.06 0.75 24.92
N HIS A 604 4.60 -0.15 25.75
CA HIS A 604 4.95 -1.50 25.32
C HIS A 604 3.71 -2.27 24.84
N SER A 605 2.53 -2.04 25.45
CA SER A 605 1.27 -2.64 25.01
C SER A 605 0.87 -2.19 23.62
N PHE A 606 1.09 -0.91 23.27
CA PHE A 606 0.78 -0.42 21.92
C PHE A 606 1.69 -1.08 20.87
N VAL A 607 2.99 -1.18 21.15
CA VAL A 607 3.94 -1.85 20.25
C VAL A 607 3.62 -3.34 20.09
N LEU A 608 3.18 -4.00 21.17
CA LEU A 608 2.69 -5.38 21.11
C LEU A 608 1.43 -5.51 20.23
N LEU A 609 0.54 -4.52 20.18
CA LEU A 609 -0.60 -4.50 19.26
C LEU A 609 -0.16 -4.36 17.79
N LEU A 610 0.88 -3.56 17.50
CA LEU A 610 1.45 -3.48 16.14
C LEU A 610 2.02 -4.84 15.70
N ILE A 611 2.73 -5.53 16.59
CA ILE A 611 3.23 -6.89 16.35
C ILE A 611 2.06 -7.85 16.15
N LEU A 612 1.04 -7.80 17.02
CA LEU A 612 -0.14 -8.65 16.96
C LEU A 612 -0.86 -8.55 15.61
N VAL A 613 -1.12 -7.33 15.14
CA VAL A 613 -1.78 -7.09 13.85
C VAL A 613 -0.92 -7.60 12.70
N GLY A 614 0.38 -7.31 12.67
CA GLY A 614 1.29 -7.82 11.63
C GLY A 614 1.36 -9.35 11.61
N CYS A 615 1.40 -10.00 12.78
CA CYS A 615 1.32 -11.48 12.85
C CYS A 615 -0.01 -12.01 12.30
N GLY A 616 -1.13 -11.35 12.60
CA GLY A 616 -2.43 -11.69 12.07
C GLY A 616 -2.48 -11.61 10.55
N LEU A 617 -1.96 -10.51 9.98
CA LEU A 617 -1.89 -10.28 8.54
C LEU A 617 -1.04 -11.34 7.83
N CYS A 618 0.12 -11.71 8.39
CA CYS A 618 0.94 -12.79 7.83
C CYS A 618 0.32 -14.18 7.99
N MET A 619 -0.60 -14.38 8.93
CA MET A 619 -1.28 -15.66 9.12
C MET A 619 -2.39 -15.89 8.09
N ILE A 620 -3.05 -14.84 7.61
CA ILE A 620 -4.17 -14.96 6.65
C ILE A 620 -3.76 -15.74 5.39
N PRO A 621 -2.70 -15.39 4.63
CA PRO A 621 -2.35 -16.07 3.38
C PRO A 621 -1.94 -17.54 3.54
N GLU A 622 -1.65 -17.98 4.77
CA GLU A 622 -1.34 -19.38 5.08
C GLU A 622 -2.59 -20.28 5.12
N PHE A 623 -3.77 -19.67 5.26
CA PHE A 623 -5.05 -20.38 5.35
C PHE A 623 -6.04 -19.93 4.29
N PHE A 624 -6.04 -18.66 3.90
CA PHE A 624 -7.04 -18.09 3.00
C PHE A 624 -6.42 -17.11 2.01
N PHE A 625 -7.00 -17.00 0.83
CA PHE A 625 -6.69 -15.94 -0.12
C PHE A 625 -7.96 -15.39 -0.76
N LEU A 626 -7.90 -14.14 -1.17
CA LEU A 626 -8.97 -13.51 -1.94
C LEU A 626 -8.84 -13.93 -3.41
N VAL A 627 -9.93 -14.37 -4.00
CA VAL A 627 -9.98 -14.69 -5.44
C VAL A 627 -10.01 -13.39 -6.23
N ASP A 628 -9.10 -13.31 -7.18
CA ASP A 628 -9.07 -12.30 -8.23
C ASP A 628 -8.79 -13.00 -9.57
N VAL A 629 -8.48 -12.22 -10.61
CA VAL A 629 -8.23 -12.72 -11.97
C VAL A 629 -7.05 -13.70 -12.07
N PHE A 630 -6.13 -13.73 -11.09
CA PHE A 630 -4.97 -14.63 -11.09
C PHE A 630 -5.28 -15.99 -10.45
N SER A 631 -6.36 -16.08 -9.66
CA SER A 631 -6.84 -17.33 -9.03
C SER A 631 -5.80 -18.02 -8.13
N ASP A 632 -4.84 -17.28 -7.60
CA ASP A 632 -3.86 -17.73 -6.61
C ASP A 632 -3.75 -16.73 -5.45
N ARG A 633 -2.81 -16.95 -4.51
CA ARG A 633 -2.64 -16.09 -3.33
C ARG A 633 -1.67 -14.92 -3.52
N MET A 634 -1.17 -14.67 -4.73
CA MET A 634 -0.14 -13.66 -5.02
C MET A 634 -0.52 -12.29 -4.44
N ASN A 635 -1.68 -11.75 -4.81
CA ASN A 635 -2.12 -10.45 -4.32
C ASN A 635 -2.41 -10.44 -2.82
N THR A 636 -2.90 -11.55 -2.26
CA THR A 636 -3.15 -11.65 -0.81
C THR A 636 -1.85 -11.54 -0.03
N ILE A 637 -0.79 -12.23 -0.47
CA ILE A 637 0.55 -12.10 0.14
C ILE A 637 1.04 -10.67 -0.02
N PHE A 638 1.04 -10.14 -1.24
CA PHE A 638 1.53 -8.80 -1.52
C PHE A 638 0.93 -7.76 -0.57
N LYS A 639 -0.41 -7.67 -0.53
CA LYS A 639 -1.11 -6.63 0.24
C LYS A 639 -0.87 -6.79 1.75
N PHE A 640 -0.97 -8.01 2.29
CA PHE A 640 -0.81 -8.21 3.72
C PHE A 640 0.65 -8.15 4.20
N TYR A 641 1.61 -8.63 3.42
CA TYR A 641 3.03 -8.53 3.77
C TYR A 641 3.50 -7.08 3.74
N PHE A 642 3.02 -6.28 2.77
CA PHE A 642 3.33 -4.87 2.69
C PHE A 642 2.81 -4.10 3.92
N GLN A 643 1.57 -4.37 4.35
CA GLN A 643 1.01 -3.79 5.57
C GLN A 643 1.76 -4.23 6.84
N THR A 644 2.15 -5.51 6.92
CA THR A 644 2.98 -6.01 8.02
C THR A 644 4.32 -5.28 8.07
N TRP A 645 4.95 -5.03 6.92
CA TRP A 645 6.19 -4.26 6.84
C TRP A 645 6.05 -2.90 7.50
N ILE A 646 5.00 -2.14 7.16
CA ILE A 646 4.74 -0.81 7.74
C ILE A 646 4.64 -0.89 9.28
N LEU A 647 3.86 -1.84 9.80
CA LEU A 647 3.65 -2.03 11.24
C LEU A 647 4.93 -2.46 11.95
N TRP A 648 5.67 -3.41 11.37
CA TRP A 648 6.89 -3.96 11.96
C TRP A 648 8.09 -3.03 11.81
N SER A 649 8.14 -2.12 10.84
CA SER A 649 9.13 -1.03 10.79
C SER A 649 8.99 -0.07 11.97
N LEU A 650 7.75 0.31 12.33
CA LEU A 650 7.49 1.14 13.51
C LEU A 650 7.83 0.39 14.82
N ALA A 651 7.42 -0.88 14.93
CA ALA A 651 7.74 -1.69 16.10
C ALA A 651 9.27 -1.93 16.21
N GLY A 652 9.92 -2.33 15.12
CA GLY A 652 11.34 -2.66 15.03
C GLY A 652 12.25 -1.47 15.37
N SER A 653 11.96 -0.29 14.83
CA SER A 653 12.72 0.92 15.13
C SER A 653 12.63 1.31 16.62
N PHE A 654 11.46 1.17 17.24
CA PHE A 654 11.30 1.34 18.69
C PHE A 654 12.05 0.25 19.48
N ILE A 655 11.91 -1.01 19.09
CA ILE A 655 12.51 -2.17 19.75
C ILE A 655 14.03 -2.07 19.76
N LEU A 656 14.65 -1.66 18.65
CA LEU A 656 16.09 -1.49 18.54
C LEU A 656 16.61 -0.57 19.65
N VAL A 657 15.97 0.59 19.83
CA VAL A 657 16.33 1.57 20.88
C VAL A 657 16.12 0.97 22.27
N VAL A 658 15.01 0.27 22.49
CA VAL A 658 14.71 -0.37 23.79
C VAL A 658 15.78 -1.40 24.14
N LEU A 659 16.12 -2.30 23.22
CA LEU A 659 17.08 -3.38 23.47
C LEU A 659 18.51 -2.85 23.60
N TRP A 660 18.91 -1.86 22.80
CA TRP A 660 20.22 -1.20 22.94
C TRP A 660 20.39 -0.54 24.31
N ASN A 661 19.29 -0.01 24.88
CA ASN A 661 19.29 0.58 26.20
C ASN A 661 19.19 -0.48 27.31
N ALA A 662 18.41 -1.55 27.11
CA ALA A 662 18.08 -2.52 28.14
C ALA A 662 19.13 -3.62 28.32
N LEU A 663 19.72 -4.12 27.22
CA LEU A 663 20.76 -5.15 27.26
C LEU A 663 22.11 -4.53 27.63
N LYS A 664 22.80 -5.14 28.60
CA LYS A 664 24.08 -4.65 29.16
C LYS A 664 25.15 -5.74 29.09
N LYS A 665 26.41 -5.38 29.38
CA LYS A 665 27.57 -6.28 29.38
C LYS A 665 27.76 -6.98 28.02
N ALA A 666 28.35 -8.18 28.02
CA ALA A 666 28.66 -8.95 26.81
C ALA A 666 27.44 -9.16 25.89
N TRP A 667 26.28 -9.54 26.45
CA TRP A 667 25.03 -9.71 25.68
C TRP A 667 24.56 -8.41 25.00
N GLY A 668 24.74 -7.27 25.65
CA GLY A 668 24.44 -5.97 25.04
C GLY A 668 25.38 -5.63 23.88
N THR A 669 26.67 -5.93 24.01
CA THR A 669 27.64 -5.73 22.92
C THR A 669 27.37 -6.67 21.75
N LEU A 670 27.14 -7.96 22.01
CA LEU A 670 26.81 -8.95 20.99
C LEU A 670 25.55 -8.57 20.21
N PHE A 671 24.48 -8.18 20.92
CA PHE A 671 23.24 -7.74 20.27
C PHE A 671 23.45 -6.51 19.39
N ARG A 672 24.24 -5.53 19.82
CA ARG A 672 24.54 -4.33 19.01
C ARG A 672 25.26 -4.72 17.72
N ILE A 673 26.33 -5.52 17.83
CA ILE A 673 27.09 -6.00 16.67
C ILE A 673 26.17 -6.77 15.71
N ALA A 674 25.40 -7.74 16.24
CA ALA A 674 24.47 -8.52 15.44
C ALA A 674 23.41 -7.63 14.76
N SER A 675 22.81 -6.67 15.48
CA SER A 675 21.83 -5.75 14.91
C SER A 675 22.42 -4.86 13.81
N ILE A 676 23.68 -4.44 13.93
CA ILE A 676 24.36 -3.66 12.90
C ILE A 676 24.62 -4.52 11.66
N LEU A 677 25.09 -5.75 11.83
CA LEU A 677 25.32 -6.69 10.72
C LEU A 677 24.02 -7.02 9.96
N VAL A 678 22.93 -7.27 10.70
CA VAL A 678 21.60 -7.47 10.12
C VAL A 678 21.18 -6.25 9.30
N LEU A 679 21.33 -5.04 9.85
CA LEU A 679 20.98 -3.81 9.14
C LEU A 679 21.86 -3.56 7.90
N ILE A 680 23.16 -3.87 7.97
CA ILE A 680 24.05 -3.77 6.79
C ILE A 680 23.57 -4.69 5.68
N MET A 681 23.30 -5.96 6.01
CA MET A 681 22.82 -6.95 5.05
C MET A 681 21.47 -6.54 4.44
N CYS A 682 20.52 -6.09 5.25
CA CYS A 682 19.20 -5.68 4.79
C CYS A 682 19.16 -4.31 4.11
N CYS A 683 20.22 -3.50 4.22
CA CYS A 683 20.39 -2.25 3.47
C CYS A 683 21.19 -2.44 2.17
N ALA A 684 21.75 -3.63 1.91
CA ALA A 684 22.54 -3.92 0.71
C ALA A 684 21.74 -3.63 -0.57
N TYR A 685 20.50 -4.11 -0.63
CA TYR A 685 19.57 -3.83 -1.73
C TYR A 685 19.49 -2.33 -2.05
N SER A 686 19.05 -1.54 -1.07
CA SER A 686 18.88 -0.10 -1.21
C SER A 686 20.16 0.63 -1.56
N PHE A 687 21.30 0.18 -1.04
CA PHE A 687 22.60 0.76 -1.38
C PHE A 687 22.93 0.58 -2.86
N PHE A 688 22.88 -0.65 -3.38
CA PHE A 688 23.32 -0.95 -4.74
C PHE A 688 22.37 -0.41 -5.82
N ILE A 689 21.04 -0.44 -5.61
CA ILE A 689 20.10 0.11 -6.59
C ILE A 689 20.27 1.62 -6.80
N TYR A 690 20.56 2.37 -5.73
CA TYR A 690 20.81 3.81 -5.84
C TYR A 690 22.22 4.13 -6.31
N TYR A 691 23.21 3.29 -5.95
CA TYR A 691 24.56 3.38 -6.50
C TYR A 691 24.54 3.27 -8.03
N ASP A 692 23.85 2.27 -8.58
CA ASP A 692 23.72 2.09 -10.03
C ASP A 692 23.02 3.30 -10.67
N ARG A 693 21.89 3.75 -10.10
CA ARG A 693 21.15 4.90 -10.62
C ARG A 693 21.98 6.18 -10.69
N ILE A 694 22.77 6.47 -9.66
CA ILE A 694 23.63 7.66 -9.61
C ILE A 694 24.77 7.54 -10.62
N ARG A 695 25.37 6.36 -10.75
CA ARG A 695 26.53 6.13 -11.63
C ARG A 695 26.18 6.25 -13.12
N TYR A 696 24.98 5.83 -13.52
CA TYR A 696 24.58 5.76 -14.92
C TYR A 696 23.78 6.99 -15.40
N THR A 697 23.72 8.08 -14.63
CA THR A 697 22.97 9.29 -15.01
C THR A 697 23.83 10.55 -14.95
N SER A 698 23.54 11.53 -15.81
CA SER A 698 24.20 12.85 -15.84
C SER A 698 23.22 13.95 -15.46
N ALA A 699 23.69 14.92 -14.68
CA ALA A 699 22.88 16.05 -14.18
C ALA A 699 22.28 16.90 -15.31
N ASP A 700 22.93 16.97 -16.47
CA ASP A 700 22.46 17.75 -17.62
C ASP A 700 21.14 17.22 -18.20
N ASN A 701 20.85 15.94 -17.98
CA ASN A 701 19.64 15.27 -18.48
C ASN A 701 18.54 15.14 -17.42
N TRP A 702 18.75 15.66 -16.21
CA TRP A 702 17.77 15.53 -15.13
C TRP A 702 16.53 16.39 -15.39
N THR A 703 15.38 15.75 -15.37
CA THR A 703 14.08 16.42 -15.50
C THR A 703 13.07 15.73 -14.61
N LEU A 704 12.05 16.44 -14.14
CA LEU A 704 10.92 15.82 -13.44
C LEU A 704 9.75 15.50 -14.37
N ASP A 705 9.81 15.89 -15.64
CA ASP A 705 8.74 15.62 -16.59
C ASP A 705 8.80 14.14 -17.03
N GLY A 706 7.90 13.32 -16.47
CA GLY A 706 7.81 11.90 -16.81
C GLY A 706 7.37 11.61 -18.25
N THR A 707 6.89 12.62 -18.98
CA THR A 707 6.53 12.52 -20.39
C THR A 707 7.65 12.93 -21.34
N ALA A 708 8.79 13.42 -20.83
CA ALA A 708 9.90 13.89 -21.65
C ALA A 708 10.41 12.81 -22.63
N SER A 709 10.50 11.55 -22.19
CA SER A 709 10.93 10.45 -23.05
C SER A 709 9.91 10.15 -24.15
N ALA A 710 8.61 10.25 -23.87
CA ALA A 710 7.57 10.06 -24.89
C ALA A 710 7.65 11.16 -25.97
N LYS A 711 7.87 12.41 -25.55
CA LYS A 711 8.09 13.54 -26.45
C LYS A 711 9.31 13.36 -27.35
N MET A 712 10.39 12.80 -26.83
CA MET A 712 11.62 12.54 -27.61
C MET A 712 11.47 11.36 -28.57
N ASN A 713 10.81 10.28 -28.12
CA ASN A 713 10.72 9.03 -28.89
C ASN A 713 9.63 9.06 -29.96
N ASN A 714 8.60 9.89 -29.81
CA ASN A 714 7.47 9.94 -30.75
C ASN A 714 6.90 11.37 -30.87
N SER A 715 7.57 12.21 -31.67
CA SER A 715 7.21 13.62 -31.85
C SER A 715 5.85 13.82 -32.53
N ALA A 716 5.46 12.90 -33.42
CA ALA A 716 4.18 12.96 -34.15
C ALA A 716 2.98 12.80 -33.22
N ASP A 717 2.98 11.75 -32.38
CA ASP A 717 1.91 11.52 -31.41
C ASP A 717 1.92 12.59 -30.31
N TRP A 718 3.09 13.12 -29.94
CA TRP A 718 3.17 14.26 -29.03
C TRP A 718 2.51 15.51 -29.61
N ALA A 719 2.65 15.79 -30.91
CA ALA A 719 1.98 16.91 -31.55
C ALA A 719 0.45 16.75 -31.52
N VAL A 720 -0.06 15.53 -31.67
CA VAL A 720 -1.49 15.22 -31.47
C VAL A 720 -1.93 15.53 -30.04
N VAL A 721 -1.18 15.06 -29.04
CA VAL A 721 -1.48 15.31 -27.62
C VAL A 721 -1.48 16.82 -27.31
N ASP A 722 -0.51 17.57 -27.82
CA ASP A 722 -0.42 19.02 -27.61
C ASP A 722 -1.60 19.74 -28.29
N LYS A 723 -1.98 19.30 -29.50
CA LYS A 723 -3.13 19.83 -30.21
C LYS A 723 -4.43 19.57 -29.47
N LEU A 724 -4.66 18.35 -28.96
CA LEU A 724 -5.86 17.98 -28.21
C LEU A 724 -6.10 18.88 -27.00
N LYS A 725 -5.05 19.30 -26.30
CA LYS A 725 -5.16 20.23 -25.15
C LYS A 725 -5.74 21.61 -25.51
N THR A 726 -5.74 21.97 -26.80
CA THR A 726 -6.32 23.22 -27.30
C THR A 726 -7.76 23.06 -27.81
N LEU A 727 -8.22 21.82 -27.95
CA LEU A 727 -9.53 21.49 -28.49
C LEU A 727 -10.53 21.22 -27.35
N PRO A 728 -11.84 21.18 -27.63
CA PRO A 728 -12.82 20.79 -26.62
C PRO A 728 -12.68 19.32 -26.21
N TYR A 729 -12.95 19.04 -24.93
CA TYR A 729 -12.95 17.68 -24.38
C TYR A 729 -13.84 16.73 -25.19
N GLY A 730 -13.34 15.54 -25.51
CA GLY A 730 -14.07 14.54 -26.31
C GLY A 730 -13.38 13.18 -26.36
N VAL A 731 -14.10 12.16 -26.84
CA VAL A 731 -13.58 10.80 -26.97
C VAL A 731 -12.65 10.70 -28.18
N VAL A 732 -11.50 10.05 -27.99
CA VAL A 732 -10.50 9.82 -29.02
C VAL A 732 -10.58 8.36 -29.48
N ALA A 733 -10.62 8.12 -30.79
CA ALA A 733 -10.34 6.82 -31.36
C ALA A 733 -8.82 6.68 -31.61
N GLU A 734 -8.22 5.69 -30.97
CA GLU A 734 -6.85 5.24 -31.21
C GLU A 734 -6.81 3.70 -31.20
N ALA A 735 -5.68 3.11 -31.60
CA ALA A 735 -5.54 1.66 -31.65
C ALA A 735 -5.68 1.00 -30.27
N VAL A 736 -6.39 -0.12 -30.24
CA VAL A 736 -6.55 -0.99 -29.06
C VAL A 736 -5.42 -2.01 -29.01
N GLY A 737 -4.78 -2.16 -27.85
CA GLY A 737 -3.68 -3.12 -27.67
C GLY A 737 -3.59 -3.70 -26.27
N GLY A 738 -2.66 -4.63 -26.09
CA GLY A 738 -2.48 -5.36 -24.82
C GLY A 738 -1.90 -4.50 -23.69
N SER A 739 -2.07 -4.96 -22.46
CA SER A 739 -1.45 -4.38 -21.26
C SER A 739 0.08 -4.23 -21.40
N TYR A 740 0.66 -3.21 -20.76
CA TYR A 740 2.11 -2.96 -20.72
C TYR A 740 2.76 -2.74 -22.10
N SER A 741 1.99 -2.23 -23.06
CA SER A 741 2.43 -1.95 -24.43
C SER A 741 2.44 -0.44 -24.73
N GLY A 742 2.84 -0.05 -25.95
CA GLY A 742 2.78 1.35 -26.40
C GLY A 742 1.39 1.86 -26.79
N TYR A 743 0.33 1.05 -26.64
CA TYR A 743 -1.05 1.40 -26.99
C TYR A 743 -1.74 2.24 -25.92
N ALA A 744 -2.89 2.86 -26.25
CA ALA A 744 -3.61 3.81 -25.39
C ALA A 744 -2.79 5.07 -25.01
N ARG A 745 -1.78 5.40 -25.82
CA ARG A 745 -0.80 6.47 -25.57
C ARG A 745 -1.41 7.87 -25.64
N ILE A 746 -2.34 8.09 -26.57
CA ILE A 746 -2.94 9.41 -26.78
C ILE A 746 -3.84 9.71 -25.59
N ALA A 747 -4.70 8.77 -25.19
CA ALA A 747 -5.54 8.90 -24.01
C ALA A 747 -4.71 9.09 -22.72
N THR A 748 -3.68 8.27 -22.54
CA THR A 748 -2.77 8.34 -21.37
C THR A 748 -2.12 9.71 -21.21
N LEU A 749 -1.66 10.31 -22.31
CA LEU A 749 -0.89 11.56 -22.28
C LEU A 749 -1.77 12.82 -22.36
N SER A 750 -2.92 12.75 -23.03
CA SER A 750 -3.83 13.88 -23.21
C SER A 750 -4.85 14.03 -22.09
N GLY A 751 -5.17 12.95 -21.36
CA GLY A 751 -6.28 12.94 -20.39
C GLY A 751 -7.67 12.79 -21.02
N TYR A 752 -7.74 12.66 -22.34
CA TYR A 752 -8.99 12.43 -23.07
C TYR A 752 -9.28 10.93 -23.08
N PRO A 753 -10.53 10.50 -22.92
CA PRO A 753 -10.87 9.09 -22.89
C PRO A 753 -10.77 8.49 -24.30
N THR A 754 -10.22 7.27 -24.41
CA THR A 754 -10.34 6.46 -25.63
C THR A 754 -11.53 5.52 -25.54
N VAL A 755 -12.00 5.02 -26.69
CA VAL A 755 -13.08 4.03 -26.75
C VAL A 755 -12.72 2.78 -25.96
N LEU A 756 -11.52 2.24 -26.18
CA LEU A 756 -10.95 1.13 -25.44
C LEU A 756 -9.42 1.20 -25.45
N GLY A 757 -8.80 1.20 -24.27
CA GLY A 757 -7.35 1.29 -24.11
C GLY A 757 -6.70 -0.09 -23.94
N TRP A 758 -6.40 -0.47 -22.69
CA TRP A 758 -5.85 -1.78 -22.32
C TRP A 758 -6.95 -2.72 -21.79
N PRO A 759 -7.47 -3.66 -22.61
CA PRO A 759 -8.59 -4.49 -22.21
C PRO A 759 -8.31 -5.34 -20.97
N GLY A 760 -7.06 -5.84 -20.82
CA GLY A 760 -6.67 -6.65 -19.67
C GLY A 760 -6.78 -5.90 -18.33
N HIS A 761 -6.48 -4.60 -18.31
CA HIS A 761 -6.62 -3.76 -17.12
C HIS A 761 -8.08 -3.45 -16.81
N GLU A 762 -8.91 -3.18 -17.82
CA GLU A 762 -10.36 -3.00 -17.62
C GLU A 762 -11.01 -4.23 -16.98
N VAL A 763 -10.65 -5.43 -17.44
CA VAL A 763 -11.10 -6.69 -16.83
C VAL A 763 -10.64 -6.79 -15.38
N GLN A 764 -9.37 -6.47 -15.11
CA GLN A 764 -8.80 -6.48 -13.76
C GLN A 764 -9.47 -5.49 -12.82
N TRP A 765 -9.95 -4.34 -13.30
CA TRP A 765 -10.58 -3.35 -12.44
C TRP A 765 -12.06 -3.66 -12.21
N ARG A 766 -12.77 -4.12 -13.24
CA ARG A 766 -14.22 -4.29 -13.23
C ARG A 766 -14.66 -5.72 -12.87
N GLY A 767 -13.75 -6.68 -12.92
CA GLY A 767 -14.03 -8.09 -12.65
C GLY A 767 -14.74 -8.82 -13.80
N GLY A 768 -14.72 -8.28 -15.02
CA GLY A 768 -15.42 -8.86 -16.16
C GLY A 768 -15.25 -8.11 -17.49
N TYR A 769 -15.93 -8.59 -18.54
CA TYR A 769 -15.85 -8.07 -19.91
C TYR A 769 -17.10 -7.30 -20.37
N SER A 770 -18.16 -7.27 -19.56
CA SER A 770 -19.49 -6.77 -19.93
C SER A 770 -19.47 -5.35 -20.48
N GLU A 771 -18.77 -4.46 -19.79
CA GLU A 771 -18.73 -3.03 -20.07
C GLU A 771 -17.95 -2.72 -21.35
N MET A 772 -16.96 -3.56 -21.70
CA MET A 772 -16.20 -3.44 -22.93
C MET A 772 -17.05 -3.81 -24.15
N GLY A 773 -17.81 -4.91 -24.08
CA GLY A 773 -18.69 -5.34 -25.16
C GLY A 773 -17.95 -5.53 -26.50
N SER A 774 -18.52 -5.01 -27.59
CA SER A 774 -17.96 -5.12 -28.94
C SER A 774 -16.87 -4.10 -29.28
N ARG A 775 -16.51 -3.18 -28.37
CA ARG A 775 -15.61 -2.03 -28.62
C ARG A 775 -14.33 -2.37 -29.38
N GLN A 776 -13.66 -3.46 -29.02
CA GLN A 776 -12.43 -3.86 -29.70
C GLN A 776 -12.67 -4.22 -31.18
N ALA A 777 -13.75 -4.96 -31.46
CA ALA A 777 -14.14 -5.31 -32.83
C ALA A 777 -14.66 -4.08 -33.60
N ASP A 778 -15.36 -3.18 -32.92
CA ASP A 778 -15.89 -1.96 -33.52
C ASP A 778 -14.76 -1.00 -33.89
N ILE A 779 -13.75 -0.80 -33.04
CA ILE A 779 -12.58 0.01 -33.40
C ILE A 779 -11.82 -0.58 -34.58
N LYS A 780 -11.63 -1.90 -34.61
CA LYS A 780 -11.05 -2.56 -35.79
C LYS A 780 -11.88 -2.26 -37.05
N THR A 781 -13.21 -2.40 -36.97
CA THR A 781 -14.14 -2.13 -38.07
C THR A 781 -14.08 -0.67 -38.52
N LEU A 782 -14.01 0.28 -37.58
CA LEU A 782 -13.87 1.72 -37.84
C LEU A 782 -12.64 2.00 -38.70
N TYR A 783 -11.50 1.40 -38.37
CA TYR A 783 -10.27 1.60 -39.13
C TYR A 783 -10.28 0.87 -40.49
N GLU A 784 -10.79 -0.37 -40.56
CA GLU A 784 -10.69 -1.21 -41.76
C GLU A 784 -11.77 -0.97 -42.83
N THR A 785 -13.00 -0.61 -42.43
CA THR A 785 -14.11 -0.47 -43.38
C THR A 785 -13.83 0.61 -44.42
N THR A 786 -14.30 0.44 -45.66
CA THR A 786 -14.29 1.49 -46.69
C THR A 786 -15.61 2.27 -46.74
N ASP A 787 -16.67 1.75 -46.12
CA ASP A 787 -17.99 2.37 -46.09
C ASP A 787 -18.11 3.43 -44.99
N TRP A 788 -18.44 4.67 -45.39
CA TRP A 788 -18.64 5.78 -44.47
C TRP A 788 -19.84 5.57 -43.55
N ALA A 789 -20.93 4.96 -44.02
CA ALA A 789 -22.12 4.77 -43.17
C ALA A 789 -21.82 3.86 -41.97
N THR A 790 -21.08 2.78 -42.21
CA THR A 790 -20.58 1.89 -41.15
C THR A 790 -19.65 2.62 -40.18
N ALA A 791 -18.69 3.40 -40.69
CA ALA A 791 -17.79 4.18 -39.83
C ALA A 791 -18.56 5.20 -38.98
N GLN A 792 -19.51 5.92 -39.58
CA GLN A 792 -20.35 6.92 -38.94
C GLN A 792 -21.20 6.34 -37.80
N LEU A 793 -21.74 5.12 -37.96
CA LEU A 793 -22.46 4.43 -36.88
C LEU A 793 -21.58 4.22 -35.65
N ILE A 794 -20.33 3.80 -35.84
CA ILE A 794 -19.38 3.58 -34.74
C ILE A 794 -18.96 4.91 -34.10
N LEU A 795 -18.71 5.94 -34.91
CA LEU A 795 -18.41 7.30 -34.43
C LEU A 795 -19.52 7.82 -33.51
N HIS A 796 -20.79 7.68 -33.91
CA HIS A 796 -21.92 8.08 -33.09
C HIS A 796 -22.14 7.17 -31.87
N GLN A 797 -21.99 5.85 -32.01
CA GLN A 797 -22.20 4.88 -30.93
C GLN A 797 -21.33 5.18 -29.71
N TYR A 798 -20.07 5.57 -29.92
CA TYR A 798 -19.11 5.87 -28.86
C TYR A 798 -18.87 7.36 -28.64
N ASN A 799 -19.65 8.22 -29.31
CA ASN A 799 -19.50 9.67 -29.27
C ASN A 799 -18.04 10.11 -29.52
N ILE A 800 -17.41 9.48 -30.52
CA ILE A 800 -16.02 9.76 -30.93
C ILE A 800 -15.99 11.15 -31.52
N ARG A 801 -15.15 12.01 -30.95
CA ARG A 801 -14.92 13.38 -31.42
C ARG A 801 -13.65 13.50 -32.24
N TYR A 802 -12.64 12.68 -31.93
CA TYR A 802 -11.35 12.73 -32.61
C TYR A 802 -10.91 11.35 -33.07
N VAL A 803 -10.38 11.25 -34.29
CA VAL A 803 -9.82 10.01 -34.82
C VAL A 803 -8.33 10.21 -35.09
N VAL A 804 -7.49 9.40 -34.46
CA VAL A 804 -6.05 9.37 -34.69
C VAL A 804 -5.74 8.30 -35.72
N SER A 805 -4.89 8.61 -36.70
CA SER A 805 -4.38 7.67 -37.70
C SER A 805 -2.86 7.82 -37.78
N GLY A 806 -2.15 7.00 -36.98
CA GLY A 806 -0.70 7.03 -36.85
C GLY A 806 -0.04 5.69 -37.17
N TYR A 807 1.17 5.49 -36.65
CA TYR A 807 1.93 4.25 -36.85
C TYR A 807 1.23 3.03 -36.23
N LEU A 808 0.78 3.13 -34.97
CA LEU A 808 0.14 2.00 -34.29
C LEU A 808 -1.12 1.57 -35.00
N GLU A 809 -1.99 2.51 -35.37
CA GLU A 809 -3.24 2.22 -36.08
C GLU A 809 -2.97 1.48 -37.41
N ARG A 810 -1.99 1.92 -38.20
CA ARG A 810 -1.60 1.28 -39.48
C ARG A 810 -0.86 -0.05 -39.31
N SER A 811 -0.22 -0.27 -38.16
CA SER A 811 0.45 -1.53 -37.86
C SER A 811 -0.53 -2.60 -37.32
N SER A 812 -1.60 -2.17 -36.66
CA SER A 812 -2.60 -3.06 -36.07
C SER A 812 -3.73 -3.41 -37.01
N TYR A 813 -4.07 -2.51 -37.94
CA TYR A 813 -5.24 -2.62 -38.80
C TYR A 813 -4.89 -2.35 -40.27
N SER A 814 -5.68 -2.91 -41.18
CA SER A 814 -5.65 -2.52 -42.60
C SER A 814 -6.42 -1.20 -42.81
N VAL A 815 -5.82 -0.09 -42.36
CA VAL A 815 -6.49 1.23 -42.28
C VAL A 815 -6.93 1.73 -43.67
N SER A 816 -8.23 1.92 -43.82
CA SER A 816 -8.85 2.58 -44.97
C SER A 816 -9.05 4.07 -44.68
N GLU A 817 -8.03 4.89 -44.95
CA GLU A 817 -7.97 6.30 -44.50
C GLU A 817 -8.80 7.27 -45.36
N GLN A 818 -9.07 6.92 -46.63
CA GLN A 818 -9.78 7.78 -47.59
C GLN A 818 -11.15 8.25 -47.06
N LYS A 819 -11.92 7.37 -46.42
CA LYS A 819 -13.24 7.70 -45.85
C LYS A 819 -13.16 8.81 -44.79
N PHE A 820 -12.08 8.87 -44.02
CA PHE A 820 -11.88 9.91 -43.02
C PHE A 820 -11.50 11.23 -43.69
N ALA A 821 -10.59 11.18 -44.66
CA ALA A 821 -10.16 12.37 -45.40
C ALA A 821 -11.31 13.06 -46.17
N GLU A 822 -12.29 12.29 -46.66
CA GLU A 822 -13.44 12.82 -47.41
C GLU A 822 -14.57 13.37 -46.52
N ASN A 823 -14.72 12.85 -45.30
CA ASN A 823 -15.90 13.13 -44.47
C ASN A 823 -15.61 13.81 -43.11
N LEU A 824 -14.34 13.83 -42.66
CA LEU A 824 -13.92 14.43 -41.39
C LEU A 824 -13.02 15.65 -41.61
N LEU A 825 -12.98 16.55 -40.63
CA LEU A 825 -12.09 17.71 -40.67
C LEU A 825 -10.68 17.28 -40.26
N LEU A 826 -9.69 17.45 -41.14
CA LEU A 826 -8.27 17.26 -40.78
C LEU A 826 -7.79 18.43 -39.92
N VAL A 827 -7.46 18.15 -38.65
CA VAL A 827 -7.07 19.16 -37.65
C VAL A 827 -5.56 19.27 -37.50
N LEU A 828 -4.83 18.17 -37.69
CA LEU A 828 -3.38 18.11 -37.63
C LEU A 828 -2.86 16.98 -38.54
N GLN A 829 -1.75 17.25 -39.21
CA GLN A 829 -0.95 16.24 -39.90
C GLN A 829 0.52 16.50 -39.57
N GLU A 830 1.16 15.55 -38.89
CA GLU A 830 2.55 15.66 -38.44
C GLU A 830 3.27 14.32 -38.63
N ASN A 831 4.35 14.29 -39.42
CA ASN A 831 5.22 13.11 -39.63
C ASN A 831 4.47 11.77 -39.85
N GLY A 832 3.37 11.80 -40.60
CA GLY A 832 2.55 10.63 -40.91
C GLY A 832 1.48 10.28 -39.89
N THR A 833 1.36 11.00 -38.76
CA THR A 833 0.20 10.91 -37.87
C THR A 833 -0.82 11.99 -38.23
N ASN A 834 -2.06 11.57 -38.49
CA ASN A 834 -3.19 12.46 -38.79
C ASN A 834 -4.16 12.48 -37.60
N LEU A 835 -4.70 13.66 -37.30
CA LEU A 835 -5.79 13.88 -36.34
C LEU A 835 -6.99 14.46 -37.07
N TYR A 836 -8.10 13.74 -37.04
CA TYR A 836 -9.37 14.17 -37.61
C TYR A 836 -10.34 14.58 -36.50
N GLU A 837 -11.16 15.60 -36.71
CA GLU A 837 -12.31 15.96 -35.87
C GLU A 837 -13.62 15.54 -36.55
N VAL A 838 -14.49 14.92 -35.73
CA VAL A 838 -15.85 14.54 -36.09
C VAL A 838 -16.76 15.74 -35.83
N PRO A 839 -17.51 16.21 -36.85
CA PRO A 839 -18.32 17.44 -36.76
C PRO A 839 -19.51 17.37 -35.81
#